data_AF-A0AAF0UVL2-F1
#
_entry.id   AF-A0AAF0UVL2-F1
#
_cell.length_a   1.000
_cell.length_b   1.000
_cell.length_c   1.000
_cell.angle_alpha   90.00
_cell.angle_beta   90.00
_cell.angle_gamma   90.00
#
_symmetry.space_group_name_H-M   'P 1'
#
loop_
_entity.id
_entity.type
_entity.pdbx_description
1 polymer ?
#
loop_
_entity_poly.entity_id
_entity_poly.type
_entity_poly.pdbx_seq_one_letter_code
_entity_poly.pdbx_strand_id
1 'polypeptide(L)'
;MASDGETVILNCIDSDGSKLDGDHEEIVISTAEAHSAVFVLSRTIEWKFQASLFFGVDKLLLVCRSWLEYVTSEVSIWPPQLCLEDLVHNWDYGRENAIDFIPQLTGYLARNFIWMASCDSFHNVPFELLLSCVKQPCLTVDSEKHLCDAILLWLAANTNPSDRLSSTGDARLEILTEIRTSLLSLPFAAGKRRCPFFSKFAERSVVAICSLAASRSFILADILGGGDCNQLRIRLTEYTKILDLSGCPQINLPLLLLNMLPSSNNLDKLLMKKLNQLSLKLERHMDISRISWETFPVLTFGAVQVVDVSNCPMLHLEAAIEFFSKSFPSLTTLKAAYILTFRTMKLYQLLQRCPLLSDIDLTVDSTPVIPAKVSVISSFPAVMLQLSTSPNDEICPDVPAFHFSRQLSNITKLILEGRTDIYDSDLQIIAECCPSLCCINLNACTSITDSGISILVLKCVELHSIFACDTSFGHNCVLSLCRNISRLDAVAMKMAGNTNSLAYKLQILHIGGCKGINETSLLELISQTQRIRSLCLRETQLVDNCLYKFSGSSLEMLDVSDTKVYTYVLSVAKLSTSLCKLPPLHGLVSCHAVGHVVRGNPLLKCLIARGCRHLLQEENDILWNSPVLYYELGKSCNLEEISLGWGFSFFSLEALRPAIKMLRTFIVGLGGSLGEDGLKLSSAPRLRKLKLERVSTQMTNDDLLILSRNCMNLTELSLVGCKRLNSESQDTISNGWPGLISLHLEDCGEVTAQGVTSLMNCQALEDLLLRHNGLGIDRNFIIRAASRMPLLRKVAIDVCDAKDGDFDLPDVRPLMRSYTLYIVVLIFVYLVQFADRNFLRIVKIARCNLKRRTFCSTKSGTCTTPVHAETLILTCDSRKLSRTVVKERL
;
A
#
# COMPACT_ATOMS: atom_id res chain seq x y z
N MET A 1 -35.85 24.56 48.01
CA MET A 1 -35.95 25.89 47.38
C MET A 1 -34.77 26.71 47.86
N ALA A 2 -33.66 26.71 47.12
CA ALA A 2 -32.53 27.59 47.40
C ALA A 2 -32.60 28.75 46.39
N SER A 3 -32.59 29.98 46.92
CA SER A 3 -32.59 31.25 46.18
C SER A 3 -31.29 31.44 45.41
N ASP A 4 -31.37 32.21 44.33
CA ASP A 4 -30.22 32.57 43.48
C ASP A 4 -29.03 33.10 44.32
N GLY A 5 -27.87 32.45 44.21
CA GLY A 5 -26.62 32.88 44.84
C GLY A 5 -26.00 31.94 45.87
N GLU A 6 -26.63 30.81 46.22
CA GLU A 6 -26.00 29.88 47.16
C GLU A 6 -24.90 29.02 46.51
N THR A 7 -23.77 28.97 47.19
CA THR A 7 -22.60 28.18 46.83
C THR A 7 -22.75 26.81 47.48
N VAL A 8 -22.91 25.75 46.69
CA VAL A 8 -22.97 24.38 47.22
C VAL A 8 -21.56 23.86 47.33
N ILE A 9 -21.06 23.76 48.57
CA ILE A 9 -19.78 23.12 48.88
C ILE A 9 -20.07 21.63 49.06
N LEU A 10 -19.67 20.81 48.09
CA LEU A 10 -19.71 19.35 48.22
C LEU A 10 -18.40 18.89 48.86
N ASN A 11 -18.46 18.47 50.13
CA ASN A 11 -17.35 17.73 50.72
C ASN A 11 -17.40 16.31 50.18
N CYS A 12 -16.31 15.86 49.54
CA CYS A 12 -16.15 14.46 49.13
C CYS A 12 -16.21 13.55 50.37
N ILE A 13 -17.19 12.66 50.44
CA ILE A 13 -17.27 11.59 51.44
C ILE A 13 -17.33 10.28 50.64
N ASP A 14 -16.45 9.34 50.97
CA ASP A 14 -16.44 8.00 50.36
C ASP A 14 -17.71 7.22 50.73
N SER A 15 -18.07 6.18 49.97
CA SER A 15 -19.31 5.39 50.18
C SER A 15 -19.45 4.79 51.58
N ASP A 16 -18.36 4.70 52.33
CA ASP A 16 -18.27 4.11 53.68
C ASP A 16 -18.21 5.16 54.82
N GLY A 17 -18.35 6.45 54.52
CA GLY A 17 -18.49 7.50 55.54
C GLY A 17 -17.19 7.95 56.22
N SER A 18 -16.02 7.51 55.75
CA SER A 18 -14.72 8.01 56.22
C SER A 18 -14.29 9.27 55.47
N LYS A 19 -13.80 10.28 56.19
CA LYS A 19 -13.12 11.45 55.62
C LYS A 19 -11.80 11.02 54.96
N LEU A 20 -11.59 11.42 53.72
CA LEU A 20 -10.32 11.26 53.00
C LEU A 20 -9.29 12.26 53.54
N ASP A 21 -8.19 11.76 54.10
CA ASP A 21 -7.00 12.55 54.44
C ASP A 21 -6.07 12.56 53.22
N GLY A 22 -5.94 13.72 52.56
CA GLY A 22 -5.01 13.94 51.46
C GLY A 22 -5.47 15.08 50.54
N ASP A 23 -4.56 16.01 50.27
CA ASP A 23 -4.75 17.25 49.50
C ASP A 23 -5.67 17.10 48.26
N HIS A 24 -6.93 17.54 48.36
CA HIS A 24 -7.83 17.69 47.21
C HIS A 24 -8.64 18.99 47.27
N GLU A 25 -8.83 19.55 46.08
CA GLU A 25 -9.55 20.80 45.77
C GLU A 25 -10.99 20.77 46.29
N GLU A 26 -11.37 21.75 47.11
CA GLU A 26 -12.77 22.06 47.40
C GLU A 26 -13.46 22.47 46.08
N ILE A 27 -14.36 21.64 45.56
CA ILE A 27 -15.15 22.00 44.37
C ILE A 27 -16.35 22.84 44.83
N VAL A 28 -16.14 24.15 44.76
CA VAL A 28 -17.12 25.18 45.09
C VAL A 28 -18.06 25.37 43.90
N ILE A 29 -19.26 24.78 43.94
CA ILE A 29 -20.25 24.94 42.87
C ILE A 29 -21.05 26.20 43.15
N SER A 30 -20.60 27.34 42.62
CA SER A 30 -21.42 28.54 42.63
C SER A 30 -22.51 28.42 41.56
N THR A 31 -23.75 28.79 41.89
CA THR A 31 -24.84 28.90 40.88
C THR A 31 -24.53 29.91 39.77
N ALA A 32 -23.47 30.72 39.91
CA ALA A 32 -23.01 31.66 38.88
C ALA A 32 -22.24 30.97 37.73
N GLU A 33 -21.63 29.80 37.95
CA GLU A 33 -20.96 29.01 36.90
C GLU A 33 -21.95 28.18 36.05
N ALA A 34 -23.20 28.05 36.49
CA ALA A 34 -24.27 27.36 35.76
C ALA A 34 -24.69 28.05 34.45
N HIS A 35 -24.24 29.29 34.21
CA HIS A 35 -24.61 30.07 33.02
C HIS A 35 -23.69 29.87 31.81
N SER A 36 -22.58 29.13 31.95
CA SER A 36 -21.62 28.91 30.87
C SER A 36 -21.35 27.41 30.66
N ALA A 37 -22.09 26.78 29.73
CA ALA A 37 -21.83 25.40 29.28
C ALA A 37 -20.39 25.19 28.72
N VAL A 38 -19.70 26.29 28.37
CA VAL A 38 -18.40 26.32 27.67
C VAL A 38 -17.22 25.85 28.53
N PHE A 39 -17.33 25.85 29.87
CA PHE A 39 -16.22 25.51 30.78
C PHE A 39 -16.41 24.19 31.55
N VAL A 40 -17.43 23.39 31.21
CA VAL A 40 -17.63 22.10 31.89
C VAL A 40 -16.72 21.04 31.26
N LEU A 41 -15.77 20.52 32.05
CA LEU A 41 -14.91 19.40 31.66
C LEU A 41 -15.71 18.09 31.67
N SER A 42 -15.43 17.16 30.77
CA SER A 42 -16.11 15.84 30.71
C SER A 42 -16.08 15.09 32.06
N ARG A 43 -14.97 15.19 32.80
CA ARG A 43 -14.79 14.60 34.14
C ARG A 43 -15.69 15.19 35.21
N THR A 44 -16.18 16.40 35.01
CA THR A 44 -16.99 17.12 36.00
C THR A 44 -18.49 16.87 35.88
N ILE A 45 -18.90 16.03 34.93
CA ILE A 45 -20.31 15.86 34.59
C ILE A 45 -20.97 14.77 35.42
N GLU A 46 -20.23 13.72 35.74
CA GLU A 46 -20.68 12.68 36.65
C GLU A 46 -21.10 13.26 38.00
N TRP A 47 -20.25 14.08 38.63
CA TRP A 47 -20.60 14.69 39.91
C TRP A 47 -21.79 15.65 39.79
N LYS A 48 -21.93 16.36 38.66
CA LYS A 48 -23.08 17.22 38.39
C LYS A 48 -24.36 16.39 38.28
N PHE A 49 -24.29 15.22 37.65
CA PHE A 49 -25.40 14.27 37.61
C PHE A 49 -25.74 13.72 38.99
N GLN A 50 -24.75 13.25 39.75
CA GLN A 50 -24.93 12.75 41.13
C GLN A 50 -25.55 13.80 42.04
N ALA A 51 -25.01 15.03 42.02
CA ALA A 51 -25.55 16.13 42.79
C ALA A 51 -26.98 16.49 42.36
N SER A 52 -27.27 16.48 41.06
CA SER A 52 -28.62 16.78 40.57
C SER A 52 -29.68 15.79 41.05
N LEU A 53 -29.36 14.49 41.02
CA LEU A 53 -30.27 13.40 41.41
C LEU A 53 -30.41 13.30 42.92
N PHE A 54 -29.30 13.44 43.66
CA PHE A 54 -29.29 13.33 45.12
C PHE A 54 -29.94 14.53 45.81
N PHE A 55 -29.70 15.75 45.31
CA PHE A 55 -30.24 16.98 45.90
C PHE A 55 -31.52 17.49 45.22
N GLY A 56 -32.01 16.82 44.17
CA GLY A 56 -33.21 17.21 43.43
C GLY A 56 -33.08 18.57 42.73
N VAL A 57 -31.91 18.85 42.16
CA VAL A 57 -31.58 20.16 41.57
C VAL A 57 -31.74 20.10 40.05
N ASP A 58 -32.95 20.37 39.55
CA ASP A 58 -33.26 20.39 38.11
C ASP A 58 -32.34 21.31 37.30
N LYS A 59 -31.85 22.40 37.92
CA LYS A 59 -30.89 23.33 37.30
C LYS A 59 -29.58 22.63 36.90
N LEU A 60 -29.11 21.61 37.63
CA LEU A 60 -27.88 20.88 37.31
C LEU A 60 -28.07 19.89 36.15
N LEU A 61 -29.24 19.24 36.06
CA LEU A 61 -29.59 18.44 34.88
C LEU A 61 -29.64 19.30 33.61
N LEU A 62 -30.16 20.53 33.72
CA LEU A 62 -30.16 21.49 32.61
C LEU A 62 -28.74 21.85 32.17
N VAL A 63 -27.81 22.07 33.10
CA VAL A 63 -26.38 22.31 32.78
C VAL A 63 -25.77 21.12 32.05
N CYS A 64 -26.05 19.88 32.51
CA CYS A 64 -25.56 18.67 31.85
C CYS A 64 -26.14 18.51 30.44
N ARG A 65 -27.44 18.82 30.26
CA ARG A 65 -28.08 18.84 28.95
C ARG A 65 -27.45 19.88 28.03
N SER A 66 -27.27 21.12 28.50
CA SER A 66 -26.64 22.19 27.70
C SER A 66 -25.19 21.89 27.35
N TRP A 67 -24.43 21.24 28.23
CA TRP A 67 -23.09 20.76 27.87
C TRP A 67 -23.15 19.68 26.81
N LEU A 68 -24.06 18.69 26.94
CA LEU A 68 -24.15 17.61 25.96
C LEU A 68 -24.59 18.18 24.61
N GLU A 69 -25.55 19.09 24.57
CA GLU A 69 -25.94 19.82 23.37
C GLU A 69 -24.77 20.60 22.77
N TYR A 70 -23.95 21.27 23.59
CA TYR A 70 -22.75 21.98 23.14
C TYR A 70 -21.70 21.04 22.53
N VAL A 71 -21.34 19.96 23.22
CA VAL A 71 -20.37 18.95 22.77
C VAL A 71 -20.86 18.19 21.55
N THR A 72 -22.17 17.98 21.48
CA THR A 72 -22.80 17.30 20.34
C THR A 72 -23.15 18.26 19.19
N SER A 73 -22.95 19.57 19.34
CA SER A 73 -23.23 20.56 18.30
C SER A 73 -22.16 20.60 17.20
N GLU A 74 -22.58 20.97 15.99
CA GLU A 74 -21.74 21.00 14.78
C GLU A 74 -20.79 22.21 14.70
N VAL A 75 -20.93 23.19 15.60
CA VAL A 75 -20.38 24.55 15.43
C VAL A 75 -19.00 24.76 16.08
N SER A 76 -18.49 23.80 16.85
CA SER A 76 -17.25 24.05 17.62
C SER A 76 -15.99 24.00 16.75
N ILE A 77 -15.35 25.17 16.61
CA ILE A 77 -14.07 25.43 15.93
C ILE A 77 -12.88 24.76 16.68
N TRP A 78 -13.11 24.32 17.92
CA TRP A 78 -12.15 23.64 18.78
C TRP A 78 -12.90 22.54 19.54
N PRO A 79 -12.50 21.25 19.44
CA PRO A 79 -13.13 20.21 20.25
C PRO A 79 -12.78 20.44 21.72
N PRO A 80 -13.68 20.16 22.67
CA PRO A 80 -13.24 19.88 24.03
C PRO A 80 -12.25 18.71 23.96
N GLN A 81 -11.17 18.74 24.74
CA GLN A 81 -10.33 17.55 24.94
C GLN A 81 -11.15 16.50 25.69
N LEU A 82 -11.96 15.74 24.95
CA LEU A 82 -12.81 14.69 25.50
C LEU A 82 -11.99 13.41 25.63
N CYS A 83 -12.06 12.82 26.82
CA CYS A 83 -11.54 11.50 27.11
C CYS A 83 -12.63 10.47 26.78
N LEU A 84 -12.31 9.39 26.06
CA LEU A 84 -13.29 8.35 25.76
C LEU A 84 -13.80 7.68 27.03
N GLU A 85 -12.92 7.49 28.02
CA GLU A 85 -13.25 6.93 29.33
C GLU A 85 -14.34 7.75 30.01
N ASP A 86 -14.19 9.08 30.04
CA ASP A 86 -15.19 9.97 30.65
C ASP A 86 -16.54 9.87 29.94
N LEU A 87 -16.56 9.74 28.61
CA LEU A 87 -17.80 9.58 27.84
C LEU A 87 -18.48 8.24 28.14
N VAL A 88 -17.70 7.17 28.29
CA VAL A 88 -18.20 5.85 28.68
C VAL A 88 -18.79 5.90 30.10
N HIS A 89 -18.08 6.50 31.06
CA HIS A 89 -18.58 6.66 32.43
C HIS A 89 -19.89 7.47 32.47
N ASN A 90 -19.96 8.59 31.75
CA ASN A 90 -21.16 9.41 31.64
C ASN A 90 -22.33 8.63 31.01
N TRP A 91 -22.06 7.78 30.03
CA TRP A 91 -23.07 6.90 29.43
C TRP A 91 -23.63 5.89 30.43
N ASP A 92 -22.75 5.18 31.14
CA ASP A 92 -23.14 4.14 32.10
C ASP A 92 -23.97 4.75 33.23
N TYR A 93 -23.47 5.83 33.83
CA TYR A 93 -24.18 6.57 34.88
C TYR A 93 -25.55 7.07 34.40
N GLY A 94 -25.58 7.65 33.20
CA GLY A 94 -26.79 8.20 32.60
C GLY A 94 -27.86 7.15 32.32
N ARG A 95 -27.45 5.96 31.87
CA ARG A 95 -28.34 4.82 31.63
C ARG A 95 -28.89 4.24 32.94
N GLU A 96 -28.05 4.06 33.95
CA GLU A 96 -28.47 3.53 35.26
C GLU A 96 -29.54 4.41 35.93
N ASN A 97 -29.47 5.72 35.71
CA ASN A 97 -30.38 6.70 36.28
C ASN A 97 -31.50 7.15 35.31
N ALA A 98 -31.68 6.47 34.17
CA ALA A 98 -32.71 6.74 33.17
C ALA A 98 -32.77 8.20 32.68
N ILE A 99 -31.60 8.83 32.47
CA ILE A 99 -31.50 10.21 31.98
C ILE A 99 -31.86 10.28 30.48
N ASP A 100 -32.87 11.08 30.15
CA ASP A 100 -33.56 11.09 28.85
C ASP A 100 -32.73 11.62 27.67
N PHE A 101 -31.73 12.48 27.91
CA PHE A 101 -30.90 13.08 26.86
C PHE A 101 -29.56 12.35 26.60
N ILE A 102 -29.18 11.38 27.43
CA ILE A 102 -27.95 10.59 27.27
C ILE A 102 -27.86 9.84 25.92
N PRO A 103 -28.96 9.33 25.32
CA PRO A 103 -28.93 8.75 23.97
C PRO A 103 -28.28 9.62 22.89
N GLN A 104 -28.25 10.95 23.04
CA GLN A 104 -27.57 11.87 22.10
C GLN A 104 -26.06 11.61 21.99
N LEU A 105 -25.44 11.08 23.04
CA LEU A 105 -24.02 10.72 23.05
C LEU A 105 -23.71 9.60 22.04
N THR A 106 -24.64 8.67 21.81
CA THR A 106 -24.47 7.62 20.79
C THR A 106 -24.33 8.19 19.38
N GLY A 107 -25.09 9.25 19.06
CA GLY A 107 -24.98 9.96 17.80
C GLY A 107 -23.63 10.66 17.65
N TYR A 108 -23.10 11.25 18.73
CA TYR A 108 -21.77 11.84 18.75
C TYR A 108 -20.65 10.82 18.54
N LEU A 109 -20.71 9.69 19.24
CA LEU A 109 -19.72 8.62 19.10
C LEU A 109 -19.83 7.93 17.73
N ALA A 110 -21.03 7.78 17.17
CA ALA A 110 -21.23 7.20 15.85
C ALA A 110 -20.63 8.06 14.71
N ARG A 111 -20.82 9.38 14.72
CA ARG A 111 -20.18 10.27 13.72
C ARG A 111 -18.65 10.39 13.91
N ASN A 112 -18.15 10.12 15.12
CA ASN A 112 -16.73 10.11 15.46
C ASN A 112 -16.18 8.69 15.66
N PHE A 113 -16.80 7.67 15.03
CA PHE A 113 -16.49 6.27 15.33
C PHE A 113 -15.03 5.92 15.06
N ILE A 114 -14.43 6.47 14.00
CA ILE A 114 -13.01 6.25 13.69
C ILE A 114 -12.09 6.80 14.79
N TRP A 115 -12.41 7.97 15.36
CA TRP A 115 -11.70 8.49 16.52
C TRP A 115 -11.88 7.57 17.73
N MET A 116 -13.13 7.21 18.06
CA MET A 116 -13.44 6.31 19.17
C MET A 116 -12.68 4.98 19.05
N ALA A 117 -12.66 4.37 17.85
CA ALA A 117 -11.97 3.11 17.58
C ALA A 117 -10.42 3.23 17.61
N SER A 118 -9.89 4.45 17.49
CA SER A 118 -8.45 4.71 17.59
C SER A 118 -7.95 4.93 19.01
N CYS A 119 -8.86 5.16 19.97
CA CYS A 119 -8.50 5.33 21.38
C CYS A 119 -8.02 4.01 22.00
N ASP A 120 -6.96 4.08 22.80
CA ASP A 120 -6.40 2.90 23.48
C ASP A 120 -7.44 2.20 24.37
N SER A 121 -8.35 2.96 24.97
CA SER A 121 -9.46 2.49 25.81
C SER A 121 -10.69 1.99 25.05
N PHE A 122 -10.66 1.92 23.72
CA PHE A 122 -11.80 1.45 22.93
C PHE A 122 -12.31 0.06 23.35
N HIS A 123 -11.42 -0.82 23.80
CA HIS A 123 -11.77 -2.14 24.31
C HIS A 123 -12.67 -2.12 25.56
N ASN A 124 -12.71 -1.00 26.29
CA ASN A 124 -13.54 -0.81 27.48
C ASN A 124 -14.96 -0.30 27.16
N VAL A 125 -15.27 0.02 25.90
CA VAL A 125 -16.59 0.52 25.52
C VAL A 125 -17.66 -0.57 25.80
N PRO A 126 -18.75 -0.27 26.54
CA PRO A 126 -19.82 -1.23 26.81
C PRO A 126 -20.49 -1.74 25.53
N PHE A 127 -20.87 -3.02 25.50
CA PHE A 127 -21.52 -3.64 24.34
C PHE A 127 -22.75 -2.86 23.85
N GLU A 128 -23.64 -2.47 24.77
CA GLU A 128 -24.87 -1.73 24.44
C GLU A 128 -24.58 -0.35 23.83
N LEU A 129 -23.53 0.32 24.30
CA LEU A 129 -23.09 1.60 23.74
C LEU A 129 -22.55 1.40 22.32
N LEU A 130 -21.68 0.41 22.14
CA LEU A 130 -21.10 0.09 20.85
C LEU A 130 -22.18 -0.30 19.83
N LEU A 131 -23.10 -1.20 20.21
CA LEU A 131 -24.22 -1.64 19.38
C LEU A 131 -25.12 -0.46 19.01
N SER A 132 -25.44 0.41 19.98
CA SER A 132 -26.23 1.61 19.73
C SER A 132 -25.55 2.54 18.74
N CYS A 133 -24.24 2.76 18.86
CA CYS A 133 -23.46 3.57 17.93
C CYS A 133 -23.46 2.99 16.51
N VAL A 134 -23.26 1.68 16.37
CA VAL A 134 -23.21 1.02 15.06
C VAL A 134 -24.57 1.03 14.35
N LYS A 135 -25.67 0.99 15.10
CA LYS A 135 -27.04 1.09 14.57
C LYS A 135 -27.44 2.54 14.20
N GLN A 136 -26.67 3.56 14.59
CA GLN A 136 -27.00 4.95 14.24
C GLN A 136 -26.90 5.20 12.73
N PRO A 137 -27.87 5.92 12.12
CA PRO A 137 -27.79 6.34 10.72
C PRO A 137 -26.60 7.26 10.41
N CYS A 138 -26.14 8.02 11.40
CA CYS A 138 -24.99 8.92 11.31
C CYS A 138 -23.64 8.21 11.54
N LEU A 139 -23.60 6.88 11.59
CA LEU A 139 -22.34 6.13 11.71
C LEU A 139 -21.39 6.50 10.57
N THR A 140 -20.28 7.14 10.93
CA THR A 140 -19.26 7.59 9.99
C THR A 140 -18.02 6.73 10.13
N VAL A 141 -17.70 5.99 9.08
CA VAL A 141 -16.49 5.17 8.97
C VAL A 141 -15.84 5.39 7.62
N ASP A 142 -14.52 5.27 7.56
CA ASP A 142 -13.78 5.44 6.30
C ASP A 142 -14.09 4.31 5.31
N SER A 143 -14.41 3.11 5.82
CA SER A 143 -14.84 1.93 5.05
C SER A 143 -15.46 0.85 5.96
N GLU A 144 -16.11 -0.14 5.35
CA GLU A 144 -16.63 -1.31 6.08
C GLU A 144 -15.51 -2.20 6.66
N LYS A 145 -14.31 -2.22 6.06
CA LYS A 145 -13.15 -2.92 6.66
C LYS A 145 -12.74 -2.27 7.98
N HIS A 146 -12.79 -0.94 8.10
CA HIS A 146 -12.44 -0.22 9.32
C HIS A 146 -13.45 -0.49 10.44
N LEU A 147 -14.74 -0.48 10.13
CA LEU A 147 -15.80 -0.88 11.06
C LEU A 147 -15.59 -2.31 11.55
N CYS A 148 -15.36 -3.24 10.62
CA CYS A 148 -15.14 -4.64 10.92
C CYS A 148 -13.89 -4.85 11.79
N ASP A 149 -12.75 -4.23 11.44
CA ASP A 149 -11.53 -4.34 12.24
C ASP A 149 -11.72 -3.82 13.67
N ALA A 150 -12.38 -2.68 13.85
CA ALA A 150 -12.68 -2.15 15.18
C ALA A 150 -13.53 -3.15 15.99
N ILE A 151 -14.63 -3.64 15.42
CA ILE A 151 -15.50 -4.62 16.08
C ILE A 151 -14.75 -5.91 16.43
N LEU A 152 -13.91 -6.42 15.52
CA LEU A 152 -13.13 -7.63 15.78
C LEU A 152 -12.05 -7.43 16.86
N LEU A 153 -11.43 -6.25 16.93
CA LEU A 153 -10.52 -5.90 18.01
C LEU A 153 -11.25 -5.84 19.35
N TRP A 154 -12.42 -5.22 19.39
CA TRP A 154 -13.26 -5.15 20.58
C TRP A 154 -13.69 -6.55 21.06
N LEU A 155 -14.17 -7.41 20.15
CA LEU A 155 -14.54 -8.79 20.46
C LEU A 155 -13.34 -9.60 20.97
N ALA A 156 -12.17 -9.45 20.35
CA ALA A 156 -10.97 -10.16 20.78
C ALA A 156 -10.53 -9.79 22.20
N ALA A 157 -10.76 -8.54 22.63
CA ALA A 157 -10.48 -8.07 23.98
C ALA A 157 -11.54 -8.52 25.00
N ASN A 158 -12.82 -8.60 24.60
CA ASN A 158 -13.94 -8.87 25.50
C ASN A 158 -14.38 -10.34 25.56
N THR A 159 -13.86 -11.23 24.71
CA THR A 159 -14.21 -12.66 24.74
C THR A 159 -13.13 -13.52 25.40
N ASN A 160 -13.53 -14.24 26.45
CA ASN A 160 -12.69 -15.20 27.18
C ASN A 160 -12.07 -16.23 26.23
N PRO A 161 -10.80 -16.62 26.41
CA PRO A 161 -10.13 -17.60 25.55
C PRO A 161 -10.84 -18.96 25.45
N SER A 162 -11.54 -19.38 26.52
CA SER A 162 -12.30 -20.63 26.59
C SER A 162 -13.56 -20.66 25.72
N ASP A 163 -14.21 -19.51 25.54
CA ASP A 163 -15.50 -19.39 24.84
C ASP A 163 -15.34 -19.19 23.32
N ARG A 164 -14.10 -19.00 22.85
CA ARG A 164 -13.75 -18.80 21.43
C ARG A 164 -14.08 -20.00 20.53
N LEU A 165 -14.40 -21.16 21.11
CA LEU A 165 -14.69 -22.41 20.41
C LEU A 165 -16.19 -22.70 20.25
N SER A 166 -17.07 -22.08 21.04
CA SER A 166 -18.53 -22.25 20.94
C SER A 166 -19.17 -21.09 20.18
N SER A 167 -19.22 -21.20 18.85
CA SER A 167 -19.84 -20.20 17.95
C SER A 167 -21.36 -20.04 18.09
N THR A 168 -22.00 -20.77 19.00
CA THR A 168 -23.46 -20.84 19.14
C THR A 168 -23.86 -20.34 20.52
N GLY A 169 -24.21 -19.04 20.63
CA GLY A 169 -24.90 -18.50 21.82
C GLY A 169 -24.39 -17.16 22.36
N ASP A 170 -23.30 -16.59 21.85
CA ASP A 170 -22.84 -15.27 22.31
C ASP A 170 -23.64 -14.14 21.66
N ALA A 171 -24.50 -13.47 22.44
CA ALA A 171 -25.30 -12.33 21.98
C ALA A 171 -24.44 -11.20 21.40
N ARG A 172 -23.16 -11.10 21.80
CA ARG A 172 -22.24 -10.09 21.29
C ARG A 172 -21.91 -10.25 19.81
N LEU A 173 -22.12 -11.44 19.24
CA LEU A 173 -21.92 -11.68 17.81
C LEU A 173 -23.01 -11.04 16.94
N GLU A 174 -24.13 -10.58 17.52
CA GLU A 174 -25.18 -9.84 16.81
C GLU A 174 -24.61 -8.60 16.12
N ILE A 175 -23.66 -7.89 16.73
CA ILE A 175 -23.08 -6.68 16.14
C ILE A 175 -22.42 -6.92 14.77
N LEU A 176 -22.00 -8.15 14.48
CA LEU A 176 -21.42 -8.51 13.18
C LEU A 176 -22.44 -8.47 12.04
N THR A 177 -23.76 -8.54 12.33
CA THR A 177 -24.80 -8.43 11.30
C THR A 177 -24.96 -7.02 10.76
N GLU A 178 -24.47 -6.01 11.49
CA GLU A 178 -24.49 -4.61 11.06
C GLU A 178 -23.40 -4.27 10.04
N ILE A 179 -22.40 -5.15 9.88
CA ILE A 179 -21.33 -4.99 8.89
C ILE A 179 -21.87 -5.32 7.50
N ARG A 180 -21.69 -4.40 6.55
CA ARG A 180 -22.09 -4.60 5.15
C ARG A 180 -21.07 -5.47 4.43
N THR A 181 -21.16 -6.78 4.66
CA THR A 181 -20.17 -7.79 4.21
C THR A 181 -19.88 -7.77 2.71
N SER A 182 -20.83 -7.35 1.87
CA SER A 182 -20.67 -7.21 0.43
C SER A 182 -19.81 -6.02 0.00
N LEU A 183 -19.51 -5.09 0.91
CA LEU A 183 -18.70 -3.89 0.68
C LEU A 183 -17.31 -3.98 1.31
N LEU A 184 -16.97 -5.12 1.92
CA LEU A 184 -15.60 -5.38 2.37
C LEU A 184 -14.65 -5.48 1.16
N SER A 185 -13.38 -5.12 1.37
CA SER A 185 -12.35 -5.38 0.38
C SER A 185 -12.04 -6.88 0.33
N LEU A 186 -11.74 -7.39 -0.85
CA LEU A 186 -11.51 -8.83 -1.03
C LEU A 186 -10.30 -9.34 -0.25
N PRO A 187 -9.14 -8.65 -0.21
CA PRO A 187 -8.00 -9.08 0.59
C PRO A 187 -8.30 -9.14 2.08
N PHE A 188 -9.08 -8.18 2.57
CA PHE A 188 -9.52 -8.14 3.96
C PHE A 188 -10.42 -9.33 4.30
N ALA A 189 -11.51 -9.50 3.55
CA ALA A 189 -12.47 -10.58 3.80
C ALA A 189 -11.79 -11.95 3.71
N ALA A 190 -10.93 -12.16 2.71
CA ALA A 190 -10.16 -13.39 2.57
C ALA A 190 -9.19 -13.60 3.76
N GLY A 191 -8.47 -12.57 4.20
CA GLY A 191 -7.57 -12.63 5.35
C GLY A 191 -8.26 -12.97 6.67
N LYS A 192 -9.52 -12.54 6.85
CA LYS A 192 -10.30 -12.81 8.06
C LYS A 192 -10.95 -14.20 8.11
N ARG A 193 -10.75 -15.07 7.11
CA ARG A 193 -11.24 -16.47 7.12
C ARG A 193 -10.71 -17.29 8.30
N ARG A 194 -9.54 -16.96 8.83
CA ARG A 194 -8.95 -17.60 10.04
C ARG A 194 -9.40 -16.96 11.36
N CYS A 195 -10.15 -15.87 11.31
CA CYS A 195 -10.65 -15.21 12.53
C CYS A 195 -11.72 -16.09 13.19
N PRO A 196 -11.55 -16.49 14.47
CA PRO A 196 -12.52 -17.37 15.14
C PRO A 196 -13.94 -16.81 15.16
N PHE A 197 -14.08 -15.50 15.33
CA PHE A 197 -15.37 -14.80 15.43
C PHE A 197 -16.03 -14.54 14.07
N PHE A 198 -15.23 -14.44 13.00
CA PHE A 198 -15.68 -13.89 11.71
C PHE A 198 -15.57 -14.84 10.52
N SER A 199 -14.95 -16.02 10.68
CA SER A 199 -14.68 -16.97 9.59
C SER A 199 -15.89 -17.25 8.68
N LYS A 200 -17.07 -17.47 9.26
CA LYS A 200 -18.31 -17.74 8.52
C LYS A 200 -18.84 -16.53 7.76
N PHE A 201 -18.70 -15.32 8.32
CA PHE A 201 -19.05 -14.06 7.65
C PHE A 201 -18.04 -13.72 6.55
N ALA A 202 -16.75 -13.93 6.80
CA ALA A 202 -15.67 -13.81 5.83
C ALA A 202 -15.90 -14.70 4.61
N GLU A 203 -16.24 -15.98 4.79
CA GLU A 203 -16.49 -16.88 3.67
C GLU A 203 -17.67 -16.42 2.80
N ARG A 204 -18.78 -16.04 3.45
CA ARG A 204 -19.96 -15.49 2.75
C ARG A 204 -19.63 -14.19 2.01
N SER A 205 -18.87 -13.30 2.65
CA SER A 205 -18.40 -12.04 2.07
C SER A 205 -17.57 -12.29 0.82
N VAL A 206 -16.57 -13.16 0.88
CA VAL A 206 -15.72 -13.50 -0.26
C VAL A 206 -16.53 -14.05 -1.43
N VAL A 207 -17.48 -14.95 -1.17
CA VAL A 207 -18.37 -15.49 -2.22
C VAL A 207 -19.23 -14.38 -2.85
N ALA A 208 -19.81 -13.49 -2.05
CA ALA A 208 -20.63 -12.37 -2.52
C ALA A 208 -19.82 -11.35 -3.32
N ILE A 209 -18.62 -11.00 -2.87
CA ILE A 209 -17.71 -10.07 -3.57
C ILE A 209 -17.33 -10.65 -4.94
N CYS A 210 -16.92 -11.91 -4.97
CA CYS A 210 -16.54 -12.58 -6.22
C CYS A 210 -17.72 -12.73 -7.19
N SER A 211 -18.94 -12.99 -6.71
CA SER A 211 -20.12 -13.06 -7.58
C SER A 211 -20.51 -11.70 -8.16
N LEU A 212 -20.44 -10.63 -7.36
CA LEU A 212 -20.68 -9.27 -7.82
C LEU A 212 -19.62 -8.82 -8.82
N ALA A 213 -18.33 -9.11 -8.57
CA ALA A 213 -17.24 -8.80 -9.49
C ALA A 213 -17.35 -9.54 -10.83
N ALA A 214 -17.88 -10.77 -10.85
CA ALA A 214 -18.04 -11.55 -12.07
C ALA A 214 -19.27 -11.14 -12.92
N SER A 215 -20.18 -10.34 -12.37
CA SER A 215 -21.49 -10.07 -12.99
C SER A 215 -21.40 -9.14 -14.20
N ARG A 216 -22.05 -9.54 -15.31
CA ARG A 216 -22.00 -8.85 -16.62
C ARG A 216 -22.78 -7.54 -16.66
N SER A 217 -23.76 -7.41 -15.80
CA SER A 217 -24.78 -6.36 -15.80
C SER A 217 -25.18 -6.15 -14.34
N PHE A 218 -25.57 -4.92 -14.01
CA PHE A 218 -26.08 -4.57 -12.68
C PHE A 218 -27.53 -5.10 -12.50
N ILE A 219 -27.73 -6.40 -12.77
CA ILE A 219 -28.99 -7.12 -12.46
C ILE A 219 -28.89 -7.56 -11.00
N LEU A 220 -29.00 -6.57 -10.13
CA LEU A 220 -28.99 -6.69 -8.68
C LEU A 220 -30.19 -7.51 -8.17
N ALA A 221 -31.26 -7.54 -8.96
CA ALA A 221 -32.51 -8.26 -8.70
C ALA A 221 -32.35 -9.80 -8.62
N ASP A 222 -31.41 -10.37 -9.38
CA ASP A 222 -31.20 -11.83 -9.43
C ASP A 222 -30.19 -12.31 -8.37
N ILE A 223 -29.26 -11.45 -7.93
CA ILE A 223 -28.15 -11.82 -7.02
C ILE A 223 -28.56 -11.71 -5.54
N LEU A 224 -29.39 -10.72 -5.19
CA LEU A 224 -29.89 -10.55 -3.81
C LEU A 224 -31.23 -11.27 -3.55
N GLY A 225 -31.77 -12.02 -4.53
CA GLY A 225 -33.03 -12.75 -4.34
C GLY A 225 -34.18 -11.87 -3.88
N GLY A 226 -34.32 -10.66 -4.44
CA GLY A 226 -35.32 -9.68 -4.01
C GLY A 226 -35.06 -9.01 -2.64
N GLY A 227 -33.85 -9.17 -2.09
CA GLY A 227 -33.43 -8.57 -0.81
C GLY A 227 -33.18 -7.06 -0.85
N ASP A 228 -33.05 -6.49 0.35
CA ASP A 228 -32.80 -5.08 0.64
C ASP A 228 -31.44 -4.60 0.06
N CYS A 229 -31.46 -3.56 -0.78
CA CYS A 229 -30.27 -2.95 -1.38
C CYS A 229 -29.39 -2.22 -0.35
N ASN A 230 -29.84 -2.06 0.89
CA ASN A 230 -29.09 -1.40 1.96
C ASN A 230 -27.72 -2.04 2.24
N GLN A 231 -27.57 -3.35 2.01
CA GLN A 231 -26.29 -4.07 2.17
C GLN A 231 -25.23 -3.69 1.11
N LEU A 232 -25.65 -3.01 0.03
CA LEU A 232 -24.77 -2.52 -1.04
C LEU A 232 -24.61 -1.00 -1.00
N ARG A 233 -25.30 -0.31 -0.08
CA ARG A 233 -25.10 1.12 0.09
C ARG A 233 -23.82 1.38 0.89
N ILE A 234 -22.94 2.24 0.43
CA ILE A 234 -21.78 2.76 1.15
C ILE A 234 -22.29 3.71 2.24
N ARG A 235 -21.67 3.68 3.42
CA ARG A 235 -21.97 4.61 4.53
C ARG A 235 -21.38 5.98 4.22
N LEU A 236 -22.15 6.80 3.51
CA LEU A 236 -21.84 8.21 3.28
C LEU A 236 -22.76 9.07 4.12
N THR A 237 -22.14 9.93 4.93
CA THR A 237 -22.78 10.88 5.82
C THR A 237 -22.22 12.26 5.53
N GLU A 238 -22.88 13.32 6.00
CA GLU A 238 -22.34 14.68 5.88
C GLU A 238 -21.01 14.88 6.63
N TYR A 239 -20.69 14.00 7.59
CA TYR A 239 -19.45 14.00 8.37
C TYR A 239 -18.33 13.15 7.77
N THR A 240 -18.61 12.39 6.70
CA THR A 240 -17.61 11.48 6.09
C THR A 240 -16.47 12.30 5.48
N LYS A 241 -15.25 12.13 6.02
CA LYS A 241 -14.04 12.80 5.51
C LYS A 241 -13.24 11.94 4.53
N ILE A 242 -13.22 10.63 4.75
CA ILE A 242 -12.46 9.66 3.95
C ILE A 242 -13.45 8.64 3.40
N LEU A 243 -13.37 8.37 2.10
CA LEU A 243 -14.07 7.30 1.42
C LEU A 243 -13.03 6.31 0.87
N ASP A 244 -12.84 5.19 1.55
CA ASP A 244 -11.89 4.15 1.16
C ASP A 244 -12.63 2.92 0.58
N LEU A 245 -12.51 2.75 -0.73
CA LEU A 245 -13.04 1.64 -1.52
C LEU A 245 -11.92 0.76 -2.09
N SER A 246 -10.69 0.88 -1.55
CA SER A 246 -9.52 0.20 -2.10
C SER A 246 -9.63 -1.33 -2.01
N GLY A 247 -9.29 -2.01 -3.12
CA GLY A 247 -9.30 -3.48 -3.20
C GLY A 247 -10.71 -4.10 -3.19
N CYS A 248 -11.72 -3.33 -3.61
CA CYS A 248 -13.09 -3.79 -3.76
C CYS A 248 -13.41 -4.05 -5.25
N PRO A 249 -13.15 -5.27 -5.78
CA PRO A 249 -13.37 -5.57 -7.20
C PRO A 249 -14.84 -5.48 -7.65
N GLN A 250 -15.78 -5.52 -6.71
CA GLN A 250 -17.20 -5.35 -6.94
C GLN A 250 -17.63 -3.89 -7.19
N ILE A 251 -16.78 -2.91 -6.88
CA ILE A 251 -17.10 -1.49 -7.07
C ILE A 251 -16.97 -1.13 -8.54
N ASN A 252 -18.11 -0.80 -9.14
CA ASN A 252 -18.24 -0.26 -10.49
C ASN A 252 -19.01 1.06 -10.46
N LEU A 253 -19.11 1.74 -11.61
CA LEU A 253 -19.78 3.04 -11.68
C LEU A 253 -21.27 2.97 -11.25
N PRO A 254 -22.11 2.01 -11.69
CA PRO A 254 -23.48 1.89 -11.20
C PRO A 254 -23.61 1.73 -9.69
N LEU A 255 -22.78 0.89 -9.08
CA LEU A 255 -22.78 0.69 -7.63
C LEU A 255 -22.35 1.97 -6.92
N LEU A 256 -21.30 2.65 -7.38
CA LEU A 256 -20.86 3.94 -6.83
C LEU A 256 -21.96 5.00 -6.94
N LEU A 257 -22.70 5.03 -8.05
CA LEU A 257 -23.80 5.98 -8.26
C LEU A 257 -25.03 5.69 -7.41
N LEU A 258 -25.36 4.43 -7.18
CA LEU A 258 -26.43 4.05 -6.24
C LEU A 258 -26.21 4.74 -4.87
N ASN A 259 -24.95 4.94 -4.49
CA ASN A 259 -24.54 5.56 -3.23
C ASN A 259 -24.65 7.09 -3.20
N MET A 260 -24.63 7.73 -4.36
CA MET A 260 -24.73 9.19 -4.47
C MET A 260 -26.14 9.67 -4.79
N LEU A 261 -27.13 8.77 -4.80
CA LEU A 261 -28.53 9.07 -5.14
C LEU A 261 -29.43 8.98 -3.90
N PRO A 262 -30.46 9.84 -3.78
CA PRO A 262 -31.44 9.80 -2.69
C PRO A 262 -32.10 8.41 -2.56
N SER A 263 -32.20 7.88 -1.35
CA SER A 263 -32.84 6.60 -1.06
C SER A 263 -34.35 6.73 -0.91
N SER A 264 -35.14 6.03 -1.73
CA SER A 264 -36.56 5.72 -1.44
C SER A 264 -37.04 4.47 -2.18
N ASN A 265 -37.87 3.65 -1.53
CA ASN A 265 -38.31 2.33 -2.02
C ASN A 265 -38.92 2.33 -3.44
N ASN A 266 -39.53 3.44 -3.88
CA ASN A 266 -40.11 3.56 -5.23
C ASN A 266 -39.14 4.16 -6.26
N LEU A 267 -38.20 5.00 -5.84
CA LEU A 267 -37.23 5.67 -6.71
C LEU A 267 -36.10 4.71 -7.13
N ASP A 268 -35.75 3.75 -6.27
CA ASP A 268 -34.70 2.77 -6.53
C ASP A 268 -34.99 1.96 -7.80
N LYS A 269 -36.21 1.47 -8.05
CA LYS A 269 -36.50 0.68 -9.27
C LYS A 269 -36.31 1.47 -10.58
N LEU A 270 -36.68 2.75 -10.61
CA LEU A 270 -36.53 3.60 -11.79
C LEU A 270 -35.08 4.04 -11.99
N LEU A 271 -34.39 4.40 -10.90
CA LEU A 271 -32.96 4.74 -10.91
C LEU A 271 -32.12 3.54 -11.33
N MET A 272 -32.40 2.34 -10.80
CA MET A 272 -31.76 1.09 -11.21
C MET A 272 -31.91 0.81 -12.71
N LYS A 273 -33.08 1.10 -13.28
CA LYS A 273 -33.30 0.98 -14.74
C LYS A 273 -32.43 1.95 -15.54
N LYS A 274 -32.29 3.21 -15.08
CA LYS A 274 -31.40 4.22 -15.69
C LYS A 274 -29.91 3.86 -15.52
N LEU A 275 -29.52 3.38 -14.34
CA LEU A 275 -28.14 2.93 -14.06
C LEU A 275 -27.77 1.73 -14.93
N ASN A 276 -28.68 0.79 -15.14
CA ASN A 276 -28.50 -0.33 -16.06
C ASN A 276 -28.30 0.14 -17.51
N GLN A 277 -29.08 1.14 -17.95
CA GLN A 277 -28.88 1.76 -19.27
C GLN A 277 -27.54 2.49 -19.39
N LEU A 278 -27.06 3.15 -18.33
CA LEU A 278 -25.73 3.75 -18.30
C LEU A 278 -24.63 2.69 -18.40
N SER A 279 -24.70 1.62 -17.62
CA SER A 279 -23.74 0.49 -17.70
C SER A 279 -23.64 -0.03 -19.13
N LEU A 280 -24.79 -0.31 -19.76
CA LEU A 280 -24.85 -0.76 -21.14
C LEU A 280 -24.33 0.27 -22.15
N LYS A 281 -24.42 1.57 -21.86
CA LYS A 281 -23.84 2.62 -22.70
C LYS A 281 -22.32 2.71 -22.54
N LEU A 282 -21.80 2.63 -21.31
CA LEU A 282 -20.35 2.61 -21.05
C LEU A 282 -19.67 1.38 -21.65
N GLU A 283 -20.31 0.21 -21.59
CA GLU A 283 -19.84 -1.01 -22.25
C GLU A 283 -19.81 -0.89 -23.79
N ARG A 284 -20.60 0.02 -24.38
CA ARG A 284 -20.73 0.18 -25.84
C ARG A 284 -19.98 1.39 -26.40
N HIS A 285 -19.70 2.40 -25.60
CA HIS A 285 -19.07 3.65 -26.03
C HIS A 285 -17.73 3.89 -25.33
N MET A 286 -16.66 3.90 -26.13
CA MET A 286 -15.29 4.19 -25.67
C MET A 286 -15.03 5.68 -25.33
N ASP A 287 -15.99 6.57 -25.59
CA ASP A 287 -15.83 8.02 -25.43
C ASP A 287 -16.93 8.60 -24.54
N ILE A 288 -16.53 8.94 -23.31
CA ILE A 288 -17.39 9.40 -22.21
C ILE A 288 -17.90 10.82 -22.47
N SER A 289 -17.22 11.61 -23.33
CA SER A 289 -17.62 12.98 -23.68
C SER A 289 -18.98 13.08 -24.37
N ARG A 290 -19.49 11.96 -24.91
CA ARG A 290 -20.79 11.87 -25.59
C ARG A 290 -21.95 11.46 -24.67
N ILE A 291 -21.67 11.18 -23.39
CA ILE A 291 -22.69 10.79 -22.41
C ILE A 291 -23.27 12.08 -21.80
N SER A 292 -24.56 12.32 -22.00
CA SER A 292 -25.27 13.41 -21.30
C SER A 292 -25.44 13.05 -19.83
N TRP A 293 -24.83 13.84 -18.96
CA TRP A 293 -24.82 13.66 -17.50
C TRP A 293 -25.91 14.47 -16.76
N GLU A 294 -26.73 15.23 -17.48
CA GLU A 294 -27.64 16.26 -16.94
C GLU A 294 -28.90 15.70 -16.23
N THR A 295 -28.95 14.41 -15.88
CA THR A 295 -30.19 13.73 -15.45
C THR A 295 -30.14 12.99 -14.11
N PHE A 296 -29.08 13.15 -13.30
CA PHE A 296 -28.98 12.50 -11.98
C PHE A 296 -29.00 13.54 -10.84
N PRO A 297 -29.96 13.46 -9.89
CA PRO A 297 -29.94 14.28 -8.68
C PRO A 297 -28.90 13.70 -7.71
N VAL A 298 -27.67 14.18 -7.81
CA VAL A 298 -26.54 13.69 -7.00
C VAL A 298 -26.55 14.38 -5.64
N LEU A 299 -26.40 13.61 -4.56
CA LEU A 299 -26.21 14.12 -3.21
C LEU A 299 -24.82 14.74 -3.06
N THR A 300 -24.71 15.76 -2.22
CA THR A 300 -23.45 16.44 -1.95
C THR A 300 -22.99 16.12 -0.53
N PHE A 301 -21.72 15.75 -0.39
CA PHE A 301 -21.05 15.39 0.86
C PHE A 301 -19.85 16.32 1.04
N GLY A 302 -20.10 17.49 1.64
CA GLY A 302 -19.13 18.59 1.72
C GLY A 302 -17.88 18.29 2.56
N ALA A 303 -17.92 17.31 3.47
CA ALA A 303 -16.77 16.96 4.31
C ALA A 303 -15.77 16.01 3.64
N VAL A 304 -16.12 15.37 2.51
CA VAL A 304 -15.26 14.37 1.87
C VAL A 304 -14.02 15.04 1.27
N GLN A 305 -12.86 14.67 1.81
CA GLN A 305 -11.54 15.19 1.45
C GLN A 305 -10.69 14.13 0.75
N VAL A 306 -10.86 12.85 1.10
CA VAL A 306 -10.05 11.75 0.55
C VAL A 306 -10.96 10.73 -0.11
N VAL A 307 -10.66 10.38 -1.36
CA VAL A 307 -11.30 9.27 -2.07
C VAL A 307 -10.22 8.29 -2.53
N ASP A 308 -10.30 7.05 -2.05
CA ASP A 308 -9.44 5.95 -2.48
C ASP A 308 -10.26 4.90 -3.23
N VAL A 309 -10.01 4.78 -4.53
CA VAL A 309 -10.62 3.79 -5.42
C VAL A 309 -9.55 2.88 -6.04
N SER A 310 -8.38 2.79 -5.41
CA SER A 310 -7.28 1.98 -5.89
C SER A 310 -7.66 0.50 -6.00
N ASN A 311 -7.16 -0.19 -7.02
CA ASN A 311 -7.40 -1.61 -7.21
C ASN A 311 -8.90 -1.97 -7.38
N CYS A 312 -9.68 -1.07 -7.99
CA CYS A 312 -11.07 -1.28 -8.39
C CYS A 312 -11.17 -1.54 -9.91
N PRO A 313 -10.93 -2.78 -10.38
CA PRO A 313 -10.83 -3.13 -11.81
C PRO A 313 -12.02 -2.70 -12.68
N MET A 314 -13.22 -2.68 -12.11
CA MET A 314 -14.49 -2.42 -12.81
C MET A 314 -14.89 -0.94 -12.79
N LEU A 315 -14.09 -0.06 -12.17
CA LEU A 315 -14.42 1.35 -12.07
C LEU A 315 -13.91 2.15 -13.27
N HIS A 316 -14.82 2.76 -14.02
CA HIS A 316 -14.50 3.77 -15.02
C HIS A 316 -14.20 5.12 -14.33
N LEU A 317 -12.93 5.36 -13.98
CA LEU A 317 -12.51 6.54 -13.22
C LEU A 317 -12.87 7.87 -13.90
N GLU A 318 -12.69 7.99 -15.22
CA GLU A 318 -13.04 9.22 -15.96
C GLU A 318 -14.52 9.58 -15.80
N ALA A 319 -15.41 8.60 -15.82
CA ALA A 319 -16.82 8.82 -15.56
C ALA A 319 -17.10 9.13 -14.08
N ALA A 320 -16.41 8.47 -13.15
CA ALA A 320 -16.55 8.73 -11.72
C ALA A 320 -16.13 10.16 -11.32
N ILE A 321 -15.11 10.72 -11.97
CA ILE A 321 -14.61 12.08 -11.71
C ILE A 321 -15.70 13.14 -11.96
N GLU A 322 -16.57 12.96 -12.97
CA GLU A 322 -17.70 13.86 -13.22
C GLU A 322 -18.63 13.94 -11.99
N PHE A 323 -18.81 12.82 -11.27
CA PHE A 323 -19.61 12.78 -10.05
C PHE A 323 -18.84 13.26 -8.83
N PHE A 324 -17.55 12.98 -8.72
CA PHE A 324 -16.72 13.48 -7.62
C PHE A 324 -16.71 15.01 -7.59
N SER A 325 -16.60 15.65 -8.76
CA SER A 325 -16.63 17.13 -8.85
C SER A 325 -17.93 17.75 -8.32
N LYS A 326 -19.06 17.01 -8.38
CA LYS A 326 -20.37 17.47 -7.88
C LYS A 326 -20.64 17.05 -6.44
N SER A 327 -20.28 15.82 -6.10
CA SER A 327 -20.61 15.21 -4.80
C SER A 327 -19.61 15.60 -3.71
N PHE A 328 -18.35 15.83 -4.07
CA PHE A 328 -17.23 16.04 -3.14
C PHE A 328 -16.52 17.37 -3.44
N PRO A 329 -17.16 18.51 -3.13
CA PRO A 329 -16.62 19.83 -3.45
C PRO A 329 -15.31 20.14 -2.71
N SER A 330 -15.05 19.48 -1.58
CA SER A 330 -13.85 19.67 -0.73
C SER A 330 -12.76 18.63 -0.97
N LEU A 331 -12.80 17.89 -2.10
CA LEU A 331 -11.87 16.81 -2.39
C LEU A 331 -10.43 17.33 -2.53
N THR A 332 -9.54 16.88 -1.64
CA THR A 332 -8.11 17.22 -1.63
C THR A 332 -7.23 16.07 -2.10
N THR A 333 -7.66 14.83 -1.90
CA THR A 333 -6.85 13.64 -2.20
C THR A 333 -7.63 12.64 -3.04
N LEU A 334 -7.07 12.25 -4.19
CA LEU A 334 -7.57 11.16 -5.02
C LEU A 334 -6.51 10.07 -5.19
N LYS A 335 -6.82 8.87 -4.71
CA LYS A 335 -6.01 7.67 -4.94
C LYS A 335 -6.74 6.74 -5.90
N ALA A 336 -6.10 6.44 -7.03
CA ALA A 336 -6.64 5.62 -8.09
C ALA A 336 -5.55 4.72 -8.68
N ALA A 337 -4.73 4.12 -7.81
CA ALA A 337 -3.67 3.21 -8.21
C ALA A 337 -4.25 1.98 -8.91
N TYR A 338 -3.55 1.53 -9.94
CA TYR A 338 -3.87 0.37 -10.79
C TYR A 338 -5.15 0.50 -11.62
N ILE A 339 -5.66 1.73 -11.80
CA ILE A 339 -6.74 2.03 -12.77
C ILE A 339 -6.15 2.50 -14.11
N LEU A 340 -5.94 1.57 -15.03
CA LEU A 340 -5.29 1.83 -16.33
C LEU A 340 -6.18 2.59 -17.34
N THR A 341 -7.50 2.64 -17.13
CA THR A 341 -8.41 3.34 -18.04
C THR A 341 -8.16 4.85 -18.06
N PHE A 342 -7.56 5.39 -17.00
CA PHE A 342 -7.20 6.80 -16.91
C PHE A 342 -5.84 7.09 -17.57
N ARG A 343 -5.82 7.98 -18.57
CA ARG A 343 -4.60 8.44 -19.27
C ARG A 343 -4.02 9.70 -18.63
N THR A 344 -2.69 9.84 -18.60
CA THR A 344 -2.07 10.97 -17.90
C THR A 344 -2.39 12.32 -18.54
N MET A 345 -2.62 12.37 -19.86
CA MET A 345 -3.09 13.58 -20.56
C MET A 345 -4.42 14.13 -20.01
N LYS A 346 -5.20 13.30 -19.29
CA LYS A 346 -6.48 13.67 -18.65
C LYS A 346 -6.29 14.25 -17.24
N LEU A 347 -5.09 14.20 -16.68
CA LEU A 347 -4.75 14.79 -15.39
C LEU A 347 -5.17 16.27 -15.34
N TYR A 348 -4.94 17.03 -16.41
CA TYR A 348 -5.34 18.43 -16.48
C TYR A 348 -6.86 18.63 -16.41
N GLN A 349 -7.64 17.75 -17.03
CA GLN A 349 -9.11 17.81 -16.95
C GLN A 349 -9.57 17.54 -15.52
N LEU A 350 -8.92 16.61 -14.82
CA LEU A 350 -9.16 16.36 -13.40
C LEU A 350 -8.86 17.61 -12.56
N LEU A 351 -7.72 18.27 -12.77
CA LEU A 351 -7.34 19.48 -12.04
C LEU A 351 -8.32 20.65 -12.26
N GLN A 352 -8.90 20.75 -13.46
CA GLN A 352 -9.95 21.75 -13.74
C GLN A 352 -11.27 21.43 -13.04
N ARG A 353 -11.62 20.15 -12.91
CA ARG A 353 -12.90 19.71 -12.32
C ARG A 353 -12.86 19.65 -10.79
N CYS A 354 -11.69 19.40 -10.22
CA CYS A 354 -11.47 19.31 -8.78
C CYS A 354 -10.32 20.25 -8.36
N PRO A 355 -10.57 21.57 -8.26
CA PRO A 355 -9.51 22.57 -8.09
C PRO A 355 -8.82 22.56 -6.72
N LEU A 356 -9.42 21.92 -5.72
CA LEU A 356 -8.86 21.80 -4.36
C LEU A 356 -7.93 20.58 -4.21
N LEU A 357 -7.73 19.77 -5.25
CA LEU A 357 -6.83 18.63 -5.20
C LEU A 357 -5.40 19.08 -4.87
N SER A 358 -4.81 18.42 -3.87
CA SER A 358 -3.42 18.56 -3.44
C SER A 358 -2.62 17.28 -3.65
N ASP A 359 -3.26 16.12 -3.57
CA ASP A 359 -2.61 14.80 -3.58
C ASP A 359 -3.26 13.87 -4.60
N ILE A 360 -2.47 13.37 -5.54
CA ILE A 360 -2.95 12.45 -6.59
C ILE A 360 -2.05 11.22 -6.67
N ASP A 361 -2.65 10.04 -6.67
CA ASP A 361 -1.97 8.76 -6.91
C ASP A 361 -2.59 8.02 -8.10
N LEU A 362 -1.80 7.88 -9.17
CA LEU A 362 -2.14 7.20 -10.43
C LEU A 362 -1.13 6.08 -10.75
N THR A 363 -0.57 5.44 -9.71
CA THR A 363 0.39 4.33 -9.86
C THR A 363 -0.13 3.23 -10.78
N VAL A 364 0.75 2.63 -11.59
CA VAL A 364 0.47 1.44 -12.40
C VAL A 364 1.61 0.41 -12.28
N ASP A 365 1.41 -0.80 -12.82
CA ASP A 365 2.41 -1.87 -12.76
C ASP A 365 3.75 -1.48 -13.42
N SER A 366 4.82 -1.43 -12.64
CA SER A 366 6.19 -1.17 -13.11
C SER A 366 6.92 -2.43 -13.62
N THR A 367 6.41 -3.62 -13.30
CA THR A 367 7.02 -4.92 -13.67
C THR A 367 7.15 -5.26 -15.18
N PRO A 368 6.38 -4.68 -16.12
CA PRO A 368 6.63 -4.81 -17.56
C PRO A 368 7.91 -4.09 -18.01
N VAL A 369 8.27 -3.04 -17.30
CA VAL A 369 9.22 -2.01 -17.72
C VAL A 369 10.62 -2.24 -17.16
N ILE A 370 10.70 -2.89 -16.00
CA ILE A 370 11.96 -3.33 -15.37
C ILE A 370 12.22 -4.78 -15.82
N PRO A 371 12.96 -5.04 -16.92
CA PRO A 371 13.40 -6.38 -17.23
C PRO A 371 14.33 -6.84 -16.10
N ALA A 372 14.03 -8.00 -15.51
CA ALA A 372 14.97 -8.70 -14.67
C ALA A 372 16.26 -8.93 -15.50
N LYS A 373 17.28 -8.11 -15.27
CA LYS A 373 18.64 -8.25 -15.81
C LYS A 373 18.81 -8.25 -17.34
N VAL A 374 18.13 -7.36 -18.07
CA VAL A 374 18.54 -7.05 -19.46
C VAL A 374 18.80 -5.56 -19.59
N SER A 375 20.07 -5.21 -19.82
CA SER A 375 20.53 -3.86 -20.11
C SER A 375 19.81 -3.32 -21.36
N VAL A 376 18.80 -2.46 -21.16
CA VAL A 376 18.33 -1.57 -22.22
C VAL A 376 19.48 -0.59 -22.48
N ILE A 377 20.17 -0.82 -23.59
CA ILE A 377 21.06 0.17 -24.20
C ILE A 377 20.11 1.13 -24.91
N SER A 378 19.78 2.27 -24.29
CA SER A 378 19.36 3.43 -25.08
C SER A 378 20.63 4.22 -25.39
N SER A 379 21.15 4.03 -26.59
CA SER A 379 22.13 4.90 -27.19
C SER A 379 21.39 5.92 -28.03
N PHE A 380 21.26 7.14 -27.54
CA PHE A 380 21.11 8.32 -28.40
C PHE A 380 22.19 9.34 -28.03
N PRO A 381 22.79 10.02 -29.02
CA PRO A 381 23.99 10.82 -28.80
C PRO A 381 23.68 12.04 -27.94
N ALA A 382 24.67 12.46 -27.15
CA ALA A 382 24.66 13.73 -26.43
C ALA A 382 24.46 14.89 -27.42
N VAL A 383 23.27 15.47 -27.43
CA VAL A 383 23.08 16.81 -28.00
C VAL A 383 23.43 17.80 -26.90
N MET A 384 24.60 18.42 -27.03
CA MET A 384 24.91 19.64 -26.28
C MET A 384 23.93 20.73 -26.73
N LEU A 385 23.00 21.12 -25.86
CA LEU A 385 22.21 22.32 -26.07
C LEU A 385 23.04 23.55 -25.70
N GLN A 386 23.57 24.23 -26.71
CA GLN A 386 23.86 25.65 -26.60
C GLN A 386 22.53 26.39 -26.49
N LEU A 387 22.37 27.18 -25.43
CA LEU A 387 21.30 28.17 -25.29
C LEU A 387 21.47 29.25 -26.37
N SER A 388 20.86 29.05 -27.53
CA SER A 388 20.66 30.11 -28.52
C SER A 388 19.19 30.51 -28.55
N THR A 389 18.92 31.72 -28.04
CA THR A 389 17.65 32.42 -28.17
C THR A 389 17.45 32.85 -29.63
N SER A 390 16.54 32.20 -30.34
CA SER A 390 15.80 32.83 -31.45
C SER A 390 14.47 32.11 -31.69
N PRO A 391 13.35 32.83 -31.81
CA PRO A 391 12.08 32.25 -32.22
C PRO A 391 12.07 32.13 -33.75
N ASN A 392 11.88 30.93 -34.29
CA ASN A 392 11.16 30.69 -35.55
C ASN A 392 11.05 29.17 -35.81
N ASP A 393 9.79 28.78 -35.96
CA ASP A 393 9.18 27.52 -36.38
C ASP A 393 10.02 26.48 -37.16
N GLU A 394 9.98 25.23 -36.70
CA GLU A 394 9.79 24.06 -37.56
C GLU A 394 8.76 23.11 -36.94
N ILE A 395 7.78 22.72 -37.77
CA ILE A 395 6.45 22.24 -37.44
C ILE A 395 6.44 20.73 -37.15
N CYS A 396 5.93 20.31 -35.99
CA CYS A 396 5.49 18.93 -35.73
C CYS A 396 3.98 18.79 -36.04
N PRO A 397 3.51 17.64 -36.55
CA PRO A 397 2.14 17.48 -37.03
C PRO A 397 1.10 17.41 -35.89
N ASP A 398 0.11 18.29 -35.97
CA ASP A 398 -1.24 18.28 -35.36
C ASP A 398 -1.42 17.60 -33.99
N VAL A 399 -0.93 18.27 -32.94
CA VAL A 399 -1.55 18.19 -31.60
C VAL A 399 -2.51 19.38 -31.49
N PRO A 400 -3.80 19.19 -31.13
CA PRO A 400 -4.71 20.32 -30.97
C PRO A 400 -4.13 21.29 -29.95
N ALA A 401 -3.93 22.55 -30.34
CA ALA A 401 -3.53 23.62 -29.45
C ALA A 401 -4.65 23.87 -28.44
N PHE A 402 -4.63 23.12 -27.32
CA PHE A 402 -5.44 23.43 -26.16
C PHE A 402 -4.88 24.71 -25.55
N HIS A 403 -5.56 25.84 -25.79
CA HIS A 403 -5.33 27.08 -25.06
C HIS A 403 -5.64 26.82 -23.58
N PHE A 404 -4.61 26.51 -22.79
CA PHE A 404 -4.71 26.43 -21.34
C PHE A 404 -4.88 27.83 -20.77
N SER A 405 -5.99 28.09 -20.09
CA SER A 405 -6.01 29.12 -19.06
C SER A 405 -4.95 28.73 -18.01
N ARG A 406 -3.95 29.61 -17.79
CA ARG A 406 -2.88 29.42 -16.79
C ARG A 406 -3.44 29.46 -15.37
N GLN A 407 -4.18 28.45 -14.96
CA GLN A 407 -4.62 28.29 -13.58
C GLN A 407 -3.59 27.42 -12.86
N LEU A 408 -2.93 28.00 -11.84
CA LEU A 408 -2.01 27.27 -10.98
C LEU A 408 -2.82 26.29 -10.12
N SER A 409 -2.33 25.07 -9.98
CA SER A 409 -2.95 24.03 -9.15
C SER A 409 -2.38 24.03 -7.74
N ASN A 410 -3.16 23.47 -6.80
CA ASN A 410 -2.74 23.29 -5.40
C ASN A 410 -1.98 21.96 -5.16
N ILE A 411 -1.53 21.31 -6.24
CA ILE A 411 -0.88 19.99 -6.16
C ILE A 411 0.44 20.10 -5.41
N THR A 412 0.52 19.38 -4.29
CA THR A 412 1.72 19.22 -3.47
C THR A 412 2.33 17.83 -3.62
N LYS A 413 1.52 16.82 -3.94
CA LYS A 413 1.98 15.43 -4.11
C LYS A 413 1.39 14.80 -5.37
N LEU A 414 2.26 14.29 -6.22
CA LEU A 414 1.87 13.63 -7.46
C LEU A 414 2.62 12.29 -7.60
N ILE A 415 1.88 11.18 -7.68
CA ILE A 415 2.43 9.84 -7.87
C ILE A 415 2.01 9.32 -9.24
N LEU A 416 3.00 9.09 -10.11
CA LEU A 416 2.86 8.63 -11.50
C LEU A 416 3.68 7.37 -11.75
N GLU A 417 3.97 6.60 -10.70
CA GLU A 417 4.82 5.41 -10.78
C GLU A 417 4.34 4.41 -11.85
N GLY A 418 5.29 3.88 -12.64
CA GLY A 418 5.08 2.90 -13.69
C GLY A 418 4.43 3.46 -14.96
N ARG A 419 4.03 4.74 -15.01
CA ARG A 419 3.35 5.32 -16.16
C ARG A 419 4.32 5.47 -17.33
N THR A 420 4.07 4.75 -18.42
CA THR A 420 4.84 4.83 -19.67
C THR A 420 4.26 5.82 -20.69
N ASP A 421 3.10 6.39 -20.40
CA ASP A 421 2.39 7.36 -21.26
C ASP A 421 2.71 8.82 -20.93
N ILE A 422 3.84 9.06 -20.25
CA ILE A 422 4.32 10.38 -19.82
C ILE A 422 5.64 10.69 -20.52
N TYR A 423 5.75 11.89 -21.08
CA TYR A 423 6.94 12.37 -21.78
C TYR A 423 7.44 13.70 -21.18
N ASP A 424 8.60 14.17 -21.64
CA ASP A 424 9.22 15.40 -21.14
C ASP A 424 8.31 16.64 -21.31
N SER A 425 7.48 16.67 -22.36
CA SER A 425 6.48 17.72 -22.57
C SER A 425 5.43 17.75 -21.45
N ASP A 426 5.02 16.59 -20.95
CA ASP A 426 4.08 16.50 -19.84
C ASP A 426 4.72 16.99 -18.54
N LEU A 427 5.99 16.62 -18.28
CA LEU A 427 6.73 17.10 -17.12
C LEU A 427 6.93 18.62 -17.17
N GLN A 428 7.15 19.20 -18.34
CA GLN A 428 7.24 20.65 -18.50
C GLN A 428 5.93 21.34 -18.14
N ILE A 429 4.79 20.83 -18.61
CA ILE A 429 3.48 21.39 -18.29
C ILE A 429 3.17 21.21 -16.79
N ILE A 430 3.46 20.04 -16.19
CA ILE A 430 3.34 19.81 -14.74
C ILE A 430 4.17 20.84 -13.98
N ALA A 431 5.41 21.08 -14.39
CA ALA A 431 6.30 22.06 -13.75
C ALA A 431 5.80 23.51 -13.86
N GLU A 432 4.98 23.83 -14.87
CA GLU A 432 4.36 25.15 -15.04
C GLU A 432 3.05 25.29 -14.27
N CYS A 433 2.27 24.21 -14.14
CA CYS A 433 0.98 24.19 -13.45
C CYS A 433 1.07 23.89 -11.95
N CYS A 434 2.15 23.27 -11.47
CA CYS A 434 2.29 22.78 -10.09
C CYS A 434 3.55 23.38 -9.41
N PRO A 435 3.61 24.71 -9.18
CA PRO A 435 4.79 25.33 -8.55
C PRO A 435 4.96 24.92 -7.08
N SER A 436 3.87 24.55 -6.39
CA SER A 436 3.85 24.12 -4.98
C SER A 436 4.14 22.63 -4.79
N LEU A 437 4.66 21.94 -5.82
CA LEU A 437 4.91 20.52 -5.77
C LEU A 437 6.05 20.20 -4.79
N CYS A 438 5.73 19.45 -3.74
CA CYS A 438 6.65 19.04 -2.68
C CYS A 438 7.14 17.59 -2.86
N CYS A 439 6.31 16.74 -3.47
CA CYS A 439 6.58 15.32 -3.67
C CYS A 439 6.19 14.86 -5.09
N ILE A 440 7.13 14.25 -5.80
CA ILE A 440 6.91 13.63 -7.11
C ILE A 440 7.44 12.20 -7.12
N ASN A 441 6.61 11.26 -7.58
CA ASN A 441 7.04 9.89 -7.83
C ASN A 441 6.90 9.54 -9.32
N LEU A 442 8.04 9.34 -9.97
CA LEU A 442 8.25 8.96 -11.36
C LEU A 442 8.93 7.59 -11.49
N ASN A 443 8.95 6.78 -10.43
CA ASN A 443 9.58 5.46 -10.46
C ASN A 443 9.11 4.66 -11.68
N ALA A 444 10.05 4.05 -12.40
CA ALA A 444 9.81 3.26 -13.61
C ALA A 444 9.06 3.99 -14.75
N CYS A 445 8.99 5.32 -14.74
CA CYS A 445 8.62 6.10 -15.91
C CYS A 445 9.80 6.09 -16.89
N THR A 446 9.84 5.15 -17.83
CA THR A 446 10.98 5.00 -18.76
C THR A 446 10.94 5.91 -19.98
N SER A 447 9.81 6.56 -20.25
CA SER A 447 9.62 7.43 -21.43
C SER A 447 10.16 8.86 -21.21
N ILE A 448 10.53 9.22 -19.98
CA ILE A 448 11.07 10.54 -19.61
C ILE A 448 12.61 10.53 -19.61
N THR A 449 13.21 11.69 -19.90
CA THR A 449 14.67 11.86 -19.98
C THR A 449 15.23 12.66 -18.79
N ASP A 450 16.56 12.62 -18.62
CA ASP A 450 17.28 13.46 -17.65
C ASP A 450 16.95 14.95 -17.82
N SER A 451 16.77 15.40 -19.08
CA SER A 451 16.42 16.79 -19.38
C SER A 451 15.03 17.15 -18.86
N GLY A 452 14.02 16.33 -19.15
CA GLY A 452 12.64 16.56 -18.68
C GLY A 452 12.53 16.59 -17.16
N ILE A 453 13.19 15.65 -16.47
CA ILE A 453 13.22 15.61 -15.00
C ILE A 453 13.95 16.84 -14.45
N SER A 454 15.08 17.23 -15.04
CA SER A 454 15.87 18.38 -14.57
C SER A 454 15.10 19.70 -14.65
N ILE A 455 14.23 19.87 -15.65
CA ILE A 455 13.35 21.05 -15.80
C ILE A 455 12.33 21.10 -14.66
N LEU A 456 11.72 19.96 -14.33
CA LEU A 456 10.77 19.86 -13.22
C LEU A 456 11.44 20.21 -11.89
N VAL A 457 12.62 19.62 -11.62
CA VAL A 457 13.42 19.90 -10.42
C VAL A 457 13.80 21.38 -10.31
N LEU A 458 14.15 22.02 -11.43
CA LEU A 458 14.55 23.43 -11.46
C LEU A 458 13.37 24.37 -11.15
N LYS A 459 12.16 24.05 -11.63
CA LYS A 459 10.96 24.90 -11.49
C LYS A 459 10.21 24.67 -10.17
N CYS A 460 10.13 23.43 -9.69
CA CYS A 460 9.42 23.07 -8.46
C CYS A 460 10.35 23.18 -7.23
N VAL A 461 10.58 24.41 -6.77
CA VAL A 461 11.59 24.73 -5.73
C VAL A 461 11.22 24.27 -4.29
N GLU A 462 9.98 23.83 -4.09
CA GLU A 462 9.47 23.28 -2.82
C GLU A 462 9.65 21.76 -2.71
N LEU A 463 10.19 21.10 -3.76
CA LEU A 463 10.43 19.66 -3.74
C LEU A 463 11.36 19.24 -2.61
N HIS A 464 10.90 18.30 -1.80
CA HIS A 464 11.71 17.63 -0.79
C HIS A 464 11.65 16.11 -0.90
N SER A 465 10.75 15.55 -1.72
CA SER A 465 10.61 14.11 -1.93
C SER A 465 10.60 13.77 -3.41
N ILE A 466 11.63 13.07 -3.89
CA ILE A 466 11.80 12.69 -5.29
C ILE A 466 12.00 11.19 -5.38
N PHE A 467 11.11 10.52 -6.11
CA PHE A 467 11.26 9.12 -6.50
C PHE A 467 11.42 9.04 -8.02
N ALA A 468 12.58 8.60 -8.47
CA ALA A 468 12.95 8.53 -9.87
C ALA A 468 13.73 7.24 -10.17
N CYS A 469 13.52 6.17 -9.39
CA CYS A 469 14.18 4.90 -9.63
C CYS A 469 13.82 4.33 -11.01
N ASP A 470 14.76 3.64 -11.64
CA ASP A 470 14.59 3.03 -12.96
C ASP A 470 14.12 4.03 -14.05
N THR A 471 14.52 5.30 -13.91
CA THR A 471 14.33 6.36 -14.91
C THR A 471 15.67 6.81 -15.51
N SER A 472 15.61 7.78 -16.42
CA SER A 472 16.77 8.45 -17.00
C SER A 472 17.43 9.51 -16.08
N PHE A 473 17.10 9.59 -14.78
CA PHE A 473 17.73 10.54 -13.86
C PHE A 473 19.26 10.44 -13.92
N GLY A 474 19.93 11.57 -14.17
CA GLY A 474 21.36 11.62 -14.45
C GLY A 474 22.02 12.93 -13.99
N HIS A 475 23.10 13.27 -14.68
CA HIS A 475 23.97 14.39 -14.30
C HIS A 475 23.25 15.75 -14.29
N ASN A 476 22.34 16.02 -15.25
CA ASN A 476 21.65 17.32 -15.29
C ASN A 476 20.73 17.49 -14.08
N CYS A 477 20.05 16.41 -13.65
CA CYS A 477 19.26 16.44 -12.41
C CYS A 477 20.13 16.74 -11.19
N VAL A 478 21.32 16.13 -11.07
CA VAL A 478 22.24 16.40 -9.95
C VAL A 478 22.67 17.87 -9.94
N LEU A 479 23.04 18.43 -11.09
CA LEU A 479 23.38 19.84 -11.21
C LEU A 479 22.23 20.76 -10.79
N SER A 480 21.00 20.45 -11.24
CA SER A 480 19.80 21.20 -10.84
C SER A 480 19.53 21.13 -9.34
N LEU A 481 19.73 19.97 -8.71
CA LEU A 481 19.54 19.79 -7.27
C LEU A 481 20.57 20.53 -6.42
N CYS A 482 21.84 20.51 -6.84
CA CYS A 482 22.95 21.11 -6.11
C CYS A 482 23.06 22.63 -6.36
N ARG A 483 22.30 23.17 -7.31
CA ARG A 483 22.27 24.61 -7.60
C ARG A 483 21.67 25.40 -6.43
N ASN A 484 22.32 26.50 -6.05
CA ASN A 484 21.79 27.42 -5.04
C ASN A 484 20.50 28.10 -5.52
N ILE A 485 19.46 28.06 -4.69
CA ILE A 485 18.10 28.59 -4.98
C ILE A 485 18.06 30.14 -4.86
N SER A 486 19.17 30.82 -4.55
CA SER A 486 19.19 32.28 -4.45
C SER A 486 18.62 32.92 -5.71
N ARG A 487 17.57 33.74 -5.54
CA ARG A 487 17.02 34.60 -6.59
C ARG A 487 18.15 35.30 -7.33
N LEU A 488 17.89 35.64 -8.59
CA LEU A 488 18.72 36.36 -9.58
C LEU A 488 19.40 37.68 -9.11
N ASP A 489 19.56 37.95 -7.82
CA ASP A 489 20.25 39.12 -7.28
C ASP A 489 21.70 38.77 -6.93
N ALA A 490 22.62 39.27 -7.77
CA ALA A 490 24.05 38.98 -7.79
C ALA A 490 24.85 39.44 -6.55
N VAL A 491 24.22 40.01 -5.52
CA VAL A 491 24.93 40.74 -4.45
C VAL A 491 25.14 39.92 -3.17
N ALA A 492 24.43 38.80 -2.96
CA ALA A 492 24.55 37.96 -1.75
C ALA A 492 25.61 36.82 -1.84
N MET A 493 26.54 36.90 -2.80
CA MET A 493 27.38 35.75 -3.23
C MET A 493 28.59 35.41 -2.35
N LYS A 494 28.75 35.97 -1.15
CA LYS A 494 29.98 35.77 -0.36
C LYS A 494 29.86 35.25 1.07
N MET A 495 28.65 34.95 1.57
CA MET A 495 28.48 34.39 2.92
C MET A 495 27.42 33.28 3.08
N ALA A 496 26.70 32.89 2.03
CA ALA A 496 25.79 31.74 2.12
C ALA A 496 26.54 30.46 1.72
N GLY A 497 26.81 29.58 2.68
CA GLY A 497 27.22 28.20 2.39
C GLY A 497 26.14 27.45 1.59
N ASN A 498 26.43 26.22 1.14
CA ASN A 498 25.55 25.36 0.32
C ASN A 498 24.21 24.96 0.98
N THR A 499 23.73 25.65 2.01
CA THR A 499 22.49 25.36 2.75
C THR A 499 21.21 25.77 2.02
N ASN A 500 21.34 26.40 0.84
CA ASN A 500 20.22 26.89 0.02
C ASN A 500 20.03 26.11 -1.29
N SER A 501 20.64 24.93 -1.46
CA SER A 501 20.36 24.03 -2.59
C SER A 501 19.12 23.17 -2.32
N LEU A 502 18.49 22.66 -3.38
CA LEU A 502 17.37 21.72 -3.22
C LEU A 502 17.86 20.42 -2.58
N ALA A 503 19.08 19.98 -2.93
CA ALA A 503 19.77 18.84 -2.33
C ALA A 503 19.81 18.90 -0.80
N TYR A 504 20.05 20.09 -0.22
CA TYR A 504 20.05 20.29 1.23
C TYR A 504 18.66 20.14 1.87
N LYS A 505 17.60 20.53 1.14
CA LYS A 505 16.19 20.43 1.60
C LYS A 505 15.62 19.01 1.47
N LEU A 506 16.19 18.16 0.63
CA LEU A 506 15.67 16.83 0.35
C LEU A 506 15.53 15.99 1.64
N GLN A 507 14.36 15.40 1.79
CA GLN A 507 14.02 14.41 2.81
C GLN A 507 13.96 13.01 2.22
N ILE A 508 13.51 12.87 0.97
CA ILE A 508 13.43 11.57 0.29
C ILE A 508 14.10 11.68 -1.08
N LEU A 509 15.06 10.80 -1.35
CA LEU A 509 15.70 10.68 -2.65
C LEU A 509 15.85 9.21 -3.03
N HIS A 510 15.10 8.79 -4.04
CA HIS A 510 15.11 7.43 -4.55
C HIS A 510 15.52 7.43 -6.02
N ILE A 511 16.76 7.04 -6.30
CA ILE A 511 17.39 7.08 -7.63
C ILE A 511 18.05 5.75 -7.98
N GLY A 512 17.55 4.66 -7.40
CA GLY A 512 18.03 3.31 -7.67
C GLY A 512 17.81 2.89 -9.12
N GLY A 513 18.75 2.14 -9.70
CA GLY A 513 18.69 1.70 -11.10
C GLY A 513 19.04 2.78 -12.14
N CYS A 514 19.26 4.03 -11.72
CA CYS A 514 19.62 5.13 -12.61
C CYS A 514 21.10 5.04 -13.04
N LYS A 515 21.32 4.71 -14.31
CA LYS A 515 22.67 4.49 -14.88
C LYS A 515 23.38 5.79 -15.30
N GLY A 516 22.66 6.90 -15.38
CA GLY A 516 23.17 8.21 -15.82
C GLY A 516 24.01 8.93 -14.76
N ILE A 517 24.14 8.39 -13.55
CA ILE A 517 24.86 8.99 -12.43
C ILE A 517 26.25 8.33 -12.31
N ASN A 518 27.31 9.14 -12.37
CA ASN A 518 28.67 8.70 -12.11
C ASN A 518 29.06 8.90 -10.64
N GLU A 519 30.19 8.33 -10.23
CA GLU A 519 30.68 8.40 -8.84
C GLU A 519 30.85 9.84 -8.33
N THR A 520 31.39 10.73 -9.16
CA THR A 520 31.64 12.13 -8.77
C THR A 520 30.35 12.92 -8.55
N SER A 521 29.36 12.77 -9.45
CA SER A 521 28.06 13.41 -9.29
C SER A 521 27.31 12.86 -8.07
N LEU A 522 27.42 11.56 -7.81
CA LEU A 522 26.80 10.95 -6.63
C LEU A 522 27.47 11.44 -5.34
N LEU A 523 28.80 11.52 -5.31
CA LEU A 523 29.55 12.06 -4.16
C LEU A 523 29.16 13.52 -3.87
N GLU A 524 29.10 14.35 -4.92
CA GLU A 524 28.66 15.75 -4.81
C GLU A 524 27.25 15.84 -4.20
N LEU A 525 26.30 15.08 -4.73
CA LEU A 525 24.92 15.06 -4.24
C LEU A 525 24.85 14.62 -2.77
N ILE A 526 25.43 13.46 -2.44
CA ILE A 526 25.37 12.86 -1.09
C ILE A 526 26.07 13.73 -0.05
N SER A 527 27.09 14.50 -0.43
CA SER A 527 27.76 15.44 0.48
C SER A 527 26.86 16.61 0.93
N GLN A 528 25.80 16.92 0.17
CA GLN A 528 24.89 18.04 0.44
C GLN A 528 23.58 17.61 1.10
N THR A 529 23.28 16.30 1.19
CA THR A 529 21.96 15.78 1.59
C THR A 529 21.82 15.49 3.09
N GLN A 530 21.92 16.52 3.93
CA GLN A 530 21.93 16.36 5.40
C GLN A 530 20.57 16.04 6.02
N ARG A 531 19.46 16.41 5.35
CA ARG A 531 18.09 16.26 5.87
C ARG A 531 17.38 14.98 5.38
N ILE A 532 18.09 14.12 4.65
CA ILE A 532 17.51 12.90 4.10
C ILE A 532 17.08 11.94 5.22
N ARG A 533 15.83 11.49 5.11
CA ARG A 533 15.19 10.44 5.90
C ARG A 533 15.09 9.12 5.13
N SER A 534 15.01 9.17 3.81
CA SER A 534 14.87 7.95 3.00
C SER A 534 15.70 8.05 1.72
N LEU A 535 16.63 7.10 1.57
CA LEU A 535 17.65 7.09 0.53
C LEU A 535 17.70 5.73 -0.18
N CYS A 536 17.40 5.71 -1.47
CA CYS A 536 17.56 4.53 -2.30
C CYS A 536 18.58 4.76 -3.40
N LEU A 537 19.67 4.00 -3.34
CA LEU A 537 20.84 4.04 -4.22
C LEU A 537 21.13 2.68 -4.86
N ARG A 538 20.17 1.74 -4.86
CA ARG A 538 20.37 0.40 -5.44
C ARG A 538 20.86 0.46 -6.88
N GLU A 539 21.67 -0.51 -7.29
CA GLU A 539 22.17 -0.62 -8.68
C GLU A 539 22.87 0.65 -9.23
N THR A 540 23.29 1.58 -8.37
CA THR A 540 24.07 2.77 -8.76
C THR A 540 25.58 2.50 -8.69
N GLN A 541 26.38 3.52 -9.04
CA GLN A 541 27.84 3.50 -8.93
C GLN A 541 28.32 3.88 -7.51
N LEU A 542 27.58 3.48 -6.47
CA LEU A 542 27.90 3.80 -5.07
C LEU A 542 29.20 3.13 -4.62
N VAL A 543 30.04 3.90 -3.93
CA VAL A 543 31.29 3.44 -3.31
C VAL A 543 31.36 3.88 -1.85
N ASP A 544 32.21 3.23 -1.05
CA ASP A 544 32.40 3.53 0.38
C ASP A 544 32.65 5.01 0.69
N ASN A 545 33.46 5.70 -0.12
CA ASN A 545 33.77 7.11 0.10
C ASN A 545 32.52 8.01 0.07
N CYS A 546 31.50 7.66 -0.73
CA CYS A 546 30.23 8.38 -0.72
C CYS A 546 29.49 8.22 0.62
N LEU A 547 29.46 7.00 1.17
CA LEU A 547 28.80 6.72 2.45
C LEU A 547 29.55 7.34 3.64
N TYR A 548 30.88 7.39 3.61
CA TYR A 548 31.66 8.10 4.63
C TYR A 548 31.45 9.63 4.59
N LYS A 549 31.08 10.18 3.44
CA LYS A 549 30.73 11.61 3.30
C LYS A 549 29.29 11.93 3.65
N PHE A 550 28.44 10.91 3.84
CA PHE A 550 27.09 11.13 4.34
C PHE A 550 27.14 11.62 5.79
N SER A 551 26.62 12.82 6.01
CA SER A 551 26.62 13.51 7.31
C SER A 551 25.24 13.62 7.95
N GLY A 552 24.21 13.04 7.33
CA GLY A 552 22.84 13.04 7.85
C GLY A 552 22.67 12.14 9.07
N SER A 553 21.85 12.60 10.01
CA SER A 553 21.53 11.90 11.28
C SER A 553 20.03 11.59 11.46
N SER A 554 19.23 11.81 10.42
CA SER A 554 17.77 11.60 10.42
C SER A 554 17.33 10.45 9.50
N LEU A 555 18.25 9.59 9.06
CA LEU A 555 17.98 8.52 8.11
C LEU A 555 17.13 7.42 8.75
N GLU A 556 15.97 7.16 8.17
CA GLU A 556 15.00 6.13 8.55
C GLU A 556 15.02 4.93 7.59
N MET A 557 15.41 5.15 6.32
CA MET A 557 15.48 4.10 5.29
C MET A 557 16.72 4.25 4.42
N LEU A 558 17.48 3.16 4.26
CA LEU A 558 18.64 3.07 3.38
C LEU A 558 18.56 1.82 2.49
N ASP A 559 18.63 2.02 1.17
CA ASP A 559 18.80 0.96 0.18
C ASP A 559 20.09 1.14 -0.63
N VAL A 560 21.01 0.21 -0.45
CA VAL A 560 22.31 0.10 -1.13
C VAL A 560 22.45 -1.23 -1.88
N SER A 561 21.33 -1.91 -2.15
CA SER A 561 21.34 -3.24 -2.77
C SER A 561 21.91 -3.23 -4.18
N ASP A 562 22.57 -4.33 -4.55
CA ASP A 562 23.05 -4.59 -5.90
C ASP A 562 23.95 -3.45 -6.50
N THR A 563 24.53 -2.57 -5.66
CA THR A 563 25.46 -1.50 -6.09
C THR A 563 26.75 -2.11 -6.65
N LYS A 564 27.27 -1.51 -7.73
CA LYS A 564 28.30 -2.08 -8.63
C LYS A 564 29.23 -3.07 -7.94
N VAL A 565 29.12 -4.35 -8.33
CA VAL A 565 30.26 -5.26 -8.29
C VAL A 565 31.04 -5.04 -9.58
N TYR A 566 32.23 -4.43 -9.50
CA TYR A 566 33.17 -4.55 -10.61
C TYR A 566 33.56 -6.03 -10.73
N THR A 567 32.87 -6.76 -11.60
CA THR A 567 33.43 -7.97 -12.23
C THR A 567 34.50 -7.51 -13.20
N TYR A 568 35.66 -7.10 -12.70
CA TYR A 568 36.87 -7.49 -13.40
C TYR A 568 37.00 -8.98 -13.22
N VAL A 569 36.83 -9.65 -14.34
CA VAL A 569 37.00 -11.07 -14.57
C VAL A 569 38.17 -11.62 -13.75
N LEU A 570 37.84 -12.40 -12.70
CA LEU A 570 38.73 -13.33 -11.98
C LEU A 570 39.15 -14.52 -12.86
N SER A 571 39.30 -14.36 -14.18
CA SER A 571 39.71 -15.46 -15.08
C SER A 571 41.22 -15.50 -15.37
N VAL A 572 42.07 -14.85 -14.58
CA VAL A 572 43.53 -15.00 -14.74
C VAL A 572 44.29 -15.32 -13.44
N ALA A 573 43.61 -15.41 -12.28
CA ALA A 573 44.29 -15.68 -11.00
C ALA A 573 44.09 -17.12 -10.46
N LYS A 574 43.80 -18.09 -11.32
CA LYS A 574 43.99 -19.52 -11.00
C LYS A 574 45.14 -20.03 -11.86
N LEU A 575 46.37 -19.71 -11.47
CA LEU A 575 47.61 -20.46 -11.73
C LEU A 575 48.79 -19.62 -11.23
N SER A 576 49.00 -19.57 -9.92
CA SER A 576 50.33 -19.70 -9.31
C SER A 576 50.18 -19.53 -7.80
N THR A 577 50.63 -20.55 -7.09
CA THR A 577 50.96 -20.50 -5.67
C THR A 577 52.04 -19.44 -5.40
N SER A 578 52.05 -18.94 -4.17
CA SER A 578 53.02 -18.02 -3.54
C SER A 578 52.85 -16.52 -3.80
N LEU A 579 52.49 -15.80 -2.72
CA LEU A 579 52.77 -14.38 -2.45
C LEU A 579 52.41 -13.36 -3.55
N CYS A 580 51.12 -13.10 -3.74
CA CYS A 580 50.66 -11.84 -4.31
C CYS A 580 49.69 -11.17 -3.33
N LYS A 581 50.13 -10.04 -2.73
CA LYS A 581 49.21 -9.05 -2.15
C LYS A 581 48.26 -8.63 -3.28
N LEU A 582 46.99 -9.02 -3.20
CA LEU A 582 45.94 -8.45 -4.03
C LEU A 582 45.93 -6.93 -3.80
N PRO A 583 45.78 -6.10 -4.85
CA PRO A 583 45.60 -4.67 -4.65
C PRO A 583 44.31 -4.46 -3.84
N PRO A 584 44.25 -3.49 -2.90
CA PRO A 584 43.03 -3.19 -2.17
C PRO A 584 41.91 -2.88 -3.16
N LEU A 585 40.79 -3.59 -3.01
CA LEU A 585 39.56 -3.39 -3.77
C LEU A 585 38.93 -2.03 -3.38
N HIS A 586 39.56 -0.93 -3.78
CA HIS A 586 39.02 0.42 -3.64
C HIS A 586 37.83 0.57 -4.58
N GLY A 587 36.61 0.68 -4.04
CA GLY A 587 35.43 1.08 -4.81
C GLY A 587 34.18 0.22 -4.65
N LEU A 588 34.06 -0.61 -3.60
CA LEU A 588 32.87 -1.43 -3.34
C LEU A 588 32.29 -1.11 -1.95
N VAL A 589 30.97 -1.28 -1.78
CA VAL A 589 30.27 -0.99 -0.52
C VAL A 589 30.58 -2.07 0.53
N SER A 590 31.21 -1.69 1.64
CA SER A 590 31.64 -2.56 2.74
C SER A 590 30.71 -2.52 3.96
N CYS A 591 30.80 -3.52 4.85
CA CYS A 591 30.06 -3.53 6.12
C CYS A 591 30.45 -2.35 7.03
N HIS A 592 31.68 -1.85 6.94
CA HIS A 592 32.18 -0.72 7.70
C HIS A 592 31.53 0.60 7.28
N ALA A 593 31.39 0.83 5.97
CA ALA A 593 30.76 2.05 5.45
C ALA A 593 29.26 2.09 5.76
N VAL A 594 28.56 0.96 5.62
CA VAL A 594 27.15 0.87 6.03
C VAL A 594 27.02 1.03 7.54
N GLY A 595 27.90 0.38 8.32
CA GLY A 595 27.95 0.52 9.79
C GLY A 595 28.20 1.96 10.25
N HIS A 596 29.04 2.72 9.54
CA HIS A 596 29.26 4.15 9.80
C HIS A 596 27.95 4.95 9.69
N VAL A 597 27.16 4.71 8.64
CA VAL A 597 25.86 5.37 8.47
C VAL A 597 24.87 4.94 9.56
N VAL A 598 24.78 3.64 9.86
CA VAL A 598 23.89 3.11 10.91
C VAL A 598 24.20 3.72 12.28
N ARG A 599 25.48 3.84 12.66
CA ARG A 599 25.90 4.45 13.93
C ARG A 599 25.42 5.89 14.11
N GLY A 600 25.38 6.66 13.02
CA GLY A 600 24.88 8.03 13.03
C GLY A 600 23.35 8.16 13.02
N ASN A 601 22.62 7.05 12.83
CA ASN A 601 21.19 7.04 12.52
C ASN A 601 20.44 5.97 13.32
N PRO A 602 20.23 6.16 14.64
CA PRO A 602 19.54 5.16 15.49
C PRO A 602 18.06 4.98 15.11
N LEU A 603 17.43 5.97 14.48
CA LEU A 603 16.04 5.90 14.03
C LEU A 603 15.84 5.09 12.74
N LEU A 604 16.88 4.40 12.25
CA LEU A 604 16.77 3.56 11.06
C LEU A 604 15.74 2.43 11.28
N LYS A 605 14.75 2.40 10.39
CA LYS A 605 13.65 1.42 10.37
C LYS A 605 13.76 0.45 9.20
N CYS A 606 14.42 0.85 8.11
CA CYS A 606 14.54 0.05 6.90
C CYS A 606 15.99 0.00 6.41
N LEU A 607 16.51 -1.22 6.23
CA LEU A 607 17.81 -1.45 5.61
C LEU A 607 17.70 -2.51 4.50
N ILE A 608 18.06 -2.11 3.28
CA ILE A 608 18.10 -2.98 2.11
C ILE A 608 19.53 -3.02 1.58
N ALA A 609 20.19 -4.17 1.71
CA ALA A 609 21.57 -4.40 1.30
C ALA A 609 21.76 -5.77 0.64
N ARG A 610 20.74 -6.23 -0.11
CA ARG A 610 20.79 -7.48 -0.86
C ARG A 610 21.85 -7.41 -1.98
N GLY A 611 22.52 -8.53 -2.26
CA GLY A 611 23.50 -8.61 -3.36
C GLY A 611 24.87 -7.99 -3.06
N CYS A 612 25.04 -7.33 -1.91
CA CYS A 612 26.30 -6.73 -1.46
C CYS A 612 27.28 -7.81 -0.96
N ARG A 613 28.04 -8.43 -1.87
CA ARG A 613 28.97 -9.54 -1.57
C ARG A 613 30.08 -9.21 -0.55
N HIS A 614 30.43 -7.94 -0.39
CA HIS A 614 31.53 -7.51 0.50
C HIS A 614 31.08 -7.24 1.94
N LEU A 615 29.79 -7.42 2.27
CA LEU A 615 29.35 -7.48 3.67
C LEU A 615 29.93 -8.69 4.42
N LEU A 616 30.55 -9.64 3.70
CA LEU A 616 31.19 -10.85 4.22
C LEU A 616 32.62 -10.66 4.76
N GLN A 617 33.34 -9.61 4.33
CA GLN A 617 34.81 -9.61 4.42
C GLN A 617 35.30 -8.91 5.69
N GLU A 618 35.33 -9.63 6.81
CA GLU A 618 36.31 -9.37 7.87
C GLU A 618 37.55 -10.22 7.53
N GLU A 619 38.56 -9.58 6.93
CA GLU A 619 39.88 -10.18 6.79
C GLU A 619 40.51 -10.27 8.19
N ASN A 620 40.49 -11.48 8.75
CA ASN A 620 41.09 -11.90 10.01
C ASN A 620 40.31 -11.49 11.27
N ASP A 621 39.45 -12.39 11.76
CA ASP A 621 39.69 -12.95 13.10
C ASP A 621 38.90 -14.24 13.34
N ILE A 622 39.64 -15.23 13.84
CA ILE A 622 39.11 -16.51 14.31
C ILE A 622 38.45 -16.23 15.65
N LEU A 623 37.14 -15.93 15.71
CA LEU A 623 36.26 -16.10 16.89
C LEU A 623 34.88 -15.53 16.58
N TRP A 624 33.85 -16.39 16.52
CA TRP A 624 32.48 -16.27 17.07
C TRP A 624 31.79 -14.89 17.28
N ASN A 625 32.19 -13.82 16.61
CA ASN A 625 31.59 -12.50 16.71
C ASN A 625 30.74 -12.23 15.47
N SER A 626 29.46 -11.91 15.68
CA SER A 626 28.57 -11.46 14.61
C SER A 626 29.14 -10.17 13.99
N PRO A 627 29.10 -10.01 12.64
CA PRO A 627 29.64 -8.83 11.96
C PRO A 627 29.18 -7.52 12.61
N VAL A 628 30.11 -6.57 12.76
CA VAL A 628 29.91 -5.29 13.45
C VAL A 628 28.57 -4.63 13.09
N LEU A 629 28.20 -4.67 11.80
CA LEU A 629 26.93 -4.13 11.29
C LEU A 629 25.69 -4.67 12.02
N TYR A 630 25.58 -5.98 12.22
CA TYR A 630 24.38 -6.59 12.81
C TYR A 630 24.28 -6.33 14.31
N TYR A 631 25.42 -6.24 14.99
CA TYR A 631 25.45 -5.83 16.39
C TYR A 631 25.01 -4.37 16.55
N GLU A 632 25.51 -3.46 15.70
CA GLU A 632 25.08 -2.05 15.73
C GLU A 632 23.58 -1.93 15.47
N LEU A 633 23.06 -2.59 14.43
CA LEU A 633 21.62 -2.62 14.15
C LEU A 633 20.80 -3.15 15.33
N GLY A 634 21.23 -4.25 15.94
CA GLY A 634 20.58 -4.84 17.12
C GLY A 634 20.59 -3.93 18.34
N LYS A 635 21.60 -3.05 18.47
CA LYS A 635 21.77 -2.14 19.61
C LYS A 635 20.99 -0.84 19.46
N SER A 636 20.96 -0.26 18.26
CA SER A 636 20.49 1.12 18.07
C SER A 636 19.13 1.24 17.38
N CYS A 637 18.64 0.20 16.69
CA CYS A 637 17.52 0.33 15.76
C CYS A 637 16.29 -0.50 16.16
N ASN A 638 15.13 -0.10 15.63
CA ASN A 638 13.87 -0.85 15.70
C ASN A 638 13.33 -0.99 14.27
N LEU A 639 13.70 -2.09 13.61
CA LEU A 639 13.51 -2.30 12.19
C LEU A 639 12.09 -2.77 11.87
N GLU A 640 11.49 -2.12 10.88
CA GLU A 640 10.23 -2.50 10.25
C GLU A 640 10.48 -3.30 8.95
N GLU A 641 11.62 -3.08 8.28
CA GLU A 641 12.02 -3.80 7.07
C GLU A 641 13.52 -4.10 7.04
N ILE A 642 13.86 -5.34 6.69
CA ILE A 642 15.24 -5.72 6.47
C ILE A 642 15.37 -6.66 5.28
N SER A 643 16.32 -6.35 4.40
CA SER A 643 16.63 -7.14 3.20
C SER A 643 18.13 -7.36 3.08
N LEU A 644 18.56 -8.61 3.24
CA LEU A 644 19.98 -8.99 3.32
C LEU A 644 20.27 -10.18 2.40
N GLY A 645 21.53 -10.56 2.24
CA GLY A 645 21.92 -11.73 1.42
C GLY A 645 23.22 -12.34 1.92
N TRP A 646 24.24 -12.39 1.06
CA TRP A 646 25.60 -12.82 1.39
C TRP A 646 26.08 -12.33 2.77
N GLY A 647 26.50 -13.28 3.61
CA GLY A 647 27.00 -13.01 4.97
C GLY A 647 25.93 -12.98 6.06
N PHE A 648 24.66 -13.05 5.68
CA PHE A 648 23.58 -13.20 6.64
C PHE A 648 23.41 -14.65 7.08
N SER A 649 23.49 -14.89 8.38
CA SER A 649 23.35 -16.23 8.98
C SER A 649 22.37 -16.23 10.15
N PHE A 650 22.08 -17.42 10.67
CA PHE A 650 21.34 -17.56 11.93
C PHE A 650 21.99 -16.76 13.09
N PHE A 651 23.32 -16.73 13.20
CA PHE A 651 24.00 -15.93 14.23
C PHE A 651 23.81 -14.41 14.03
N SER A 652 23.72 -13.96 12.78
CA SER A 652 23.37 -12.58 12.44
C SER A 652 21.94 -12.25 12.87
N LEU A 653 21.00 -13.18 12.65
CA LEU A 653 19.61 -13.04 13.07
C LEU A 653 19.47 -12.97 14.59
N GLU A 654 20.26 -13.75 15.34
CA GLU A 654 20.30 -13.68 16.80
C GLU A 654 20.77 -12.31 17.31
N ALA A 655 21.83 -11.76 16.71
CA ALA A 655 22.28 -10.40 17.04
C ALA A 655 21.21 -9.33 16.75
N LEU A 656 20.39 -9.53 15.72
CA LEU A 656 19.30 -8.63 15.33
C LEU A 656 18.02 -8.81 16.13
N ARG A 657 17.90 -9.85 16.98
CA ARG A 657 16.67 -10.18 17.70
C ARG A 657 16.02 -8.98 18.42
N PRO A 658 16.75 -8.06 19.07
CA PRO A 658 16.15 -6.89 19.69
C PRO A 658 15.50 -5.92 18.69
N ALA A 659 16.08 -5.79 17.49
CA ALA A 659 15.69 -4.85 16.46
C ALA A 659 14.52 -5.34 15.58
N ILE A 660 14.22 -6.65 15.53
CA ILE A 660 13.24 -7.21 14.58
C ILE A 660 11.83 -7.45 15.17
N LYS A 661 11.55 -6.99 16.39
CA LYS A 661 10.22 -7.20 17.03
C LYS A 661 9.08 -6.55 16.23
N MET A 662 9.36 -5.41 15.59
CA MET A 662 8.40 -4.65 14.79
C MET A 662 8.45 -4.99 13.29
N LEU A 663 9.22 -6.03 12.92
CA LEU A 663 9.49 -6.36 11.53
C LEU A 663 8.20 -6.74 10.79
N ARG A 664 7.94 -6.05 9.68
CA ARG A 664 6.83 -6.28 8.76
C ARG A 664 7.31 -6.90 7.46
N THR A 665 8.53 -6.59 7.04
CA THR A 665 9.14 -7.11 5.82
C THR A 665 10.47 -7.78 6.13
N PHE A 666 10.58 -9.05 5.78
CA PHE A 666 11.82 -9.82 5.91
C PHE A 666 12.19 -10.47 4.59
N ILE A 667 13.33 -10.06 4.04
CA ILE A 667 13.85 -10.57 2.77
C ILE A 667 15.26 -11.10 3.02
N VAL A 668 15.48 -12.37 2.69
CA VAL A 668 16.82 -12.96 2.70
C VAL A 668 17.12 -13.50 1.31
N GLY A 669 18.01 -12.79 0.63
CA GLY A 669 18.50 -13.06 -0.70
C GLY A 669 19.60 -14.11 -0.77
N LEU A 670 20.10 -14.33 -1.98
CA LEU A 670 21.21 -15.25 -2.27
C LEU A 670 22.41 -15.03 -1.35
N GLY A 671 22.99 -16.14 -0.87
CA GLY A 671 24.16 -16.15 0.00
C GLY A 671 23.85 -16.05 1.50
N GLY A 672 22.58 -15.90 1.87
CA GLY A 672 22.13 -16.04 3.25
C GLY A 672 21.92 -17.51 3.65
N SER A 673 21.98 -17.80 4.94
CA SER A 673 21.65 -19.12 5.50
C SER A 673 20.83 -19.00 6.78
N LEU A 674 19.57 -19.43 6.70
CA LEU A 674 18.70 -19.56 7.86
C LEU A 674 18.71 -21.04 8.25
N GLY A 675 19.32 -21.38 9.40
CA GLY A 675 19.18 -22.71 9.99
C GLY A 675 17.71 -23.00 10.35
N GLU A 676 17.40 -24.24 10.72
CA GLU A 676 16.02 -24.68 11.03
C GLU A 676 15.35 -23.80 12.10
N ASP A 677 16.08 -23.41 13.14
CA ASP A 677 15.54 -22.52 14.18
C ASP A 677 15.29 -21.08 13.69
N GLY A 678 16.07 -20.60 12.73
CA GLY A 678 15.88 -19.29 12.10
C GLY A 678 14.61 -19.22 11.27
N LEU A 679 14.15 -20.35 10.72
CA LEU A 679 12.92 -20.43 9.92
C LEU A 679 11.64 -20.35 10.76
N LYS A 680 11.72 -20.59 12.07
CA LYS A 680 10.54 -20.50 12.94
C LYS A 680 10.01 -19.07 13.05
N LEU A 681 10.87 -18.06 12.90
CA LEU A 681 10.55 -16.61 12.93
C LEU A 681 9.61 -16.17 14.07
N SER A 682 9.67 -16.84 15.22
CA SER A 682 8.80 -16.56 16.38
C SER A 682 8.96 -15.15 16.96
N SER A 683 10.11 -14.50 16.70
CA SER A 683 10.43 -13.15 17.17
C SER A 683 9.82 -12.02 16.33
N ALA A 684 9.18 -12.33 15.19
CA ALA A 684 8.60 -11.36 14.26
C ALA A 684 7.10 -11.63 13.95
N PRO A 685 6.20 -11.57 14.95
CA PRO A 685 4.79 -11.92 14.76
C PRO A 685 4.01 -10.91 13.90
N ARG A 686 4.58 -9.74 13.62
CA ARG A 686 3.99 -8.66 12.81
C ARG A 686 4.33 -8.76 11.32
N LEU A 687 4.97 -9.85 10.91
CA LEU A 687 5.42 -10.04 9.54
C LEU A 687 4.24 -10.09 8.56
N ARG A 688 4.34 -9.28 7.50
CA ARG A 688 3.41 -9.21 6.37
C ARG A 688 4.05 -9.67 5.06
N LYS A 689 5.37 -9.53 4.93
CA LYS A 689 6.12 -9.88 3.72
C LYS A 689 7.32 -10.73 4.05
N LEU A 690 7.39 -11.92 3.48
CA LEU A 690 8.49 -12.87 3.64
C LEU A 690 9.01 -13.29 2.27
N LYS A 691 10.28 -13.04 1.99
CA LYS A 691 10.95 -13.50 0.77
C LYS A 691 12.24 -14.23 1.09
N LEU A 692 12.32 -15.50 0.73
CA LEU A 692 13.45 -16.38 0.99
C LEU A 692 14.02 -16.89 -0.34
N GLU A 693 15.19 -16.40 -0.73
CA GLU A 693 15.80 -16.71 -2.02
C GLU A 693 16.98 -17.68 -1.90
N ARG A 694 16.72 -18.98 -2.01
CA ARG A 694 17.69 -20.08 -1.91
C ARG A 694 18.44 -20.17 -0.57
N VAL A 695 17.84 -19.66 0.49
CA VAL A 695 18.41 -19.63 1.85
C VAL A 695 17.94 -20.77 2.73
N SER A 696 16.88 -21.48 2.32
CA SER A 696 16.17 -22.50 3.08
C SER A 696 15.93 -23.76 2.23
N THR A 697 16.99 -24.31 1.63
CA THR A 697 16.90 -25.47 0.73
C THR A 697 16.36 -26.73 1.40
N GLN A 698 16.45 -26.79 2.73
CA GLN A 698 15.96 -27.89 3.56
C GLN A 698 14.54 -27.66 4.10
N MET A 699 13.90 -26.51 3.81
CA MET A 699 12.55 -26.20 4.29
C MET A 699 11.55 -27.28 3.87
N THR A 700 10.85 -27.82 4.85
CA THR A 700 9.81 -28.85 4.71
C THR A 700 8.39 -28.26 4.84
N ASN A 701 7.37 -29.07 4.57
CA ASN A 701 5.98 -28.68 4.78
C ASN A 701 5.69 -28.36 6.26
N ASP A 702 6.33 -29.05 7.19
CA ASP A 702 6.17 -28.81 8.64
C ASP A 702 6.69 -27.42 9.04
N ASP A 703 7.81 -27.00 8.47
CA ASP A 703 8.35 -25.65 8.68
C ASP A 703 7.38 -24.58 8.15
N LEU A 704 6.78 -24.83 6.99
CA LEU A 704 5.78 -23.93 6.40
C LEU A 704 4.51 -23.86 7.27
N LEU A 705 4.13 -24.97 7.89
CA LEU A 705 3.01 -25.03 8.84
C LEU A 705 3.32 -24.23 10.10
N ILE A 706 4.55 -24.34 10.65
CA ILE A 706 5.00 -23.52 11.77
C ILE A 706 4.99 -22.04 11.39
N LEU A 707 5.50 -21.67 10.22
CA LEU A 707 5.44 -20.30 9.70
C LEU A 707 4.01 -19.77 9.62
N SER A 708 3.07 -20.58 9.12
CA SER A 708 1.65 -20.18 9.01
C SER A 708 0.99 -19.92 10.37
N ARG A 709 1.50 -20.54 11.45
CA ARG A 709 1.04 -20.34 12.83
C ARG A 709 1.66 -19.10 13.47
N ASN A 710 2.95 -18.87 13.23
CA ASN A 710 3.69 -17.76 13.82
C ASN A 710 3.45 -16.42 13.10
N CYS A 711 3.28 -16.45 11.77
CA CYS A 711 3.10 -15.27 10.92
C CYS A 711 1.71 -15.29 10.26
N MET A 712 0.64 -15.11 11.04
CA MET A 712 -0.74 -15.26 10.53
C MET A 712 -1.20 -14.17 9.56
N ASN A 713 -0.53 -13.01 9.56
CA ASN A 713 -0.93 -11.82 8.79
C ASN A 713 -0.09 -11.61 7.53
N LEU A 714 0.51 -12.68 6.99
CA LEU A 714 1.32 -12.60 5.77
C LEU A 714 0.44 -12.26 4.55
N THR A 715 0.85 -11.26 3.79
CA THR A 715 0.22 -10.80 2.54
C THR A 715 1.10 -11.03 1.33
N GLU A 716 2.42 -11.17 1.50
CA GLU A 716 3.35 -11.51 0.43
C GLU A 716 4.29 -12.65 0.84
N LEU A 717 4.34 -13.71 0.04
CA LEU A 717 5.23 -14.86 0.23
C LEU A 717 6.04 -15.12 -1.04
N SER A 718 7.36 -15.13 -0.92
CA SER A 718 8.27 -15.62 -1.96
C SER A 718 9.18 -16.70 -1.40
N LEU A 719 9.14 -17.88 -2.00
CA LEU A 719 10.03 -19.00 -1.68
C LEU A 719 10.74 -19.39 -2.96
N VAL A 720 12.07 -19.34 -2.96
CA VAL A 720 12.89 -19.77 -4.09
C VAL A 720 13.89 -20.82 -3.62
N GLY A 721 13.98 -21.95 -4.31
CA GLY A 721 14.94 -23.02 -4.00
C GLY A 721 14.59 -23.87 -2.78
N CYS A 722 13.33 -23.86 -2.31
CA CYS A 722 12.86 -24.69 -1.20
C CYS A 722 12.51 -26.11 -1.67
N LYS A 723 13.52 -26.93 -1.93
CA LYS A 723 13.40 -28.16 -2.73
C LYS A 723 12.68 -29.33 -2.06
N ARG A 724 12.41 -29.25 -0.75
CA ARG A 724 11.73 -30.31 0.01
C ARG A 724 10.23 -30.07 0.18
N LEU A 725 9.68 -29.05 -0.47
CA LEU A 725 8.23 -28.84 -0.54
C LEU A 725 7.60 -29.77 -1.59
N ASN A 726 6.35 -30.18 -1.32
CA ASN A 726 5.54 -31.02 -2.20
C ASN A 726 4.11 -30.44 -2.33
N SER A 727 3.16 -31.16 -2.94
CA SER A 727 1.79 -30.67 -3.16
C SER A 727 1.03 -30.25 -1.90
N GLU A 728 1.26 -30.87 -0.74
CA GLU A 728 0.59 -30.52 0.53
C GLU A 728 0.97 -29.10 1.03
N SER A 729 2.11 -28.57 0.57
CA SER A 729 2.50 -27.19 0.87
C SER A 729 1.48 -26.17 0.35
N GLN A 730 0.75 -26.48 -0.73
CA GLN A 730 -0.28 -25.58 -1.26
C GLN A 730 -1.46 -25.43 -0.31
N ASP A 731 -1.87 -26.52 0.36
CA ASP A 731 -2.92 -26.50 1.36
C ASP A 731 -2.46 -25.70 2.59
N THR A 732 -1.20 -25.85 2.97
CA THR A 732 -0.60 -25.06 4.05
C THR A 732 -0.58 -23.57 3.72
N ILE A 733 -0.19 -23.19 2.50
CA ILE A 733 -0.19 -21.79 2.04
C ILE A 733 -1.61 -21.23 2.00
N SER A 734 -2.54 -21.93 1.35
CA SER A 734 -3.88 -21.43 1.12
C SER A 734 -4.73 -21.34 2.39
N ASN A 735 -4.59 -22.31 3.31
CA ASN A 735 -5.26 -22.28 4.60
C ASN A 735 -4.54 -21.38 5.61
N GLY A 736 -3.22 -21.25 5.50
CA GLY A 736 -2.39 -20.42 6.36
C GLY A 736 -2.56 -18.93 6.08
N TRP A 737 -2.57 -18.54 4.81
CA TRP A 737 -2.61 -17.15 4.36
C TRP A 737 -3.68 -16.93 3.29
N PRO A 738 -4.98 -17.04 3.64
CA PRO A 738 -6.06 -16.92 2.65
C PRO A 738 -6.19 -15.52 2.04
N GLY A 739 -5.69 -14.48 2.74
CA GLY A 739 -5.64 -13.09 2.27
C GLY A 739 -4.35 -12.71 1.54
N LEU A 740 -3.60 -13.68 1.01
CA LEU A 740 -2.35 -13.43 0.30
C LEU A 740 -2.60 -12.59 -0.96
N ILE A 741 -1.77 -11.57 -1.16
CA ILE A 741 -1.80 -10.63 -2.29
C ILE A 741 -0.74 -11.03 -3.33
N SER A 742 0.42 -11.52 -2.90
CA SER A 742 1.49 -11.98 -3.81
C SER A 742 2.06 -13.33 -3.38
N LEU A 743 2.12 -14.26 -4.32
CA LEU A 743 2.78 -15.56 -4.17
C LEU A 743 3.81 -15.78 -5.27
N HIS A 744 5.05 -16.06 -4.86
CA HIS A 744 6.11 -16.48 -5.78
C HIS A 744 6.78 -17.75 -5.29
N LEU A 745 6.60 -18.84 -6.03
CA LEU A 745 7.26 -20.12 -5.79
C LEU A 745 8.18 -20.43 -6.98
N GLU A 746 9.46 -20.65 -6.71
CA GLU A 746 10.43 -20.98 -7.76
C GLU A 746 11.43 -22.05 -7.35
N ASP A 747 11.61 -23.12 -8.13
CA ASP A 747 12.52 -24.24 -7.77
C ASP A 747 12.18 -24.81 -6.37
N CYS A 748 10.88 -24.94 -6.06
CA CYS A 748 10.38 -25.38 -4.76
C CYS A 748 10.03 -26.88 -4.72
N GLY A 749 10.79 -27.74 -5.40
CA GLY A 749 10.56 -29.19 -5.33
C GLY A 749 9.37 -29.65 -6.18
N GLU A 750 8.44 -30.40 -5.58
CA GLU A 750 7.30 -31.04 -6.25
C GLU A 750 5.96 -30.36 -5.91
N VAL A 751 5.99 -29.05 -5.63
CA VAL A 751 4.79 -28.29 -5.23
C VAL A 751 3.67 -28.45 -6.23
N THR A 752 3.95 -28.44 -7.54
CA THR A 752 2.92 -28.50 -8.59
C THR A 752 2.60 -29.92 -9.07
N ALA A 753 3.20 -30.97 -8.50
CA ALA A 753 3.10 -32.34 -9.02
C ALA A 753 1.66 -32.88 -9.13
N GLN A 754 0.75 -32.39 -8.28
CA GLN A 754 -0.68 -32.76 -8.29
C GLN A 754 -1.59 -31.63 -8.84
N GLY A 755 -1.04 -30.70 -9.61
CA GLY A 755 -1.76 -29.50 -10.04
C GLY A 755 -1.61 -28.34 -9.07
N VAL A 756 -2.44 -27.31 -9.23
CA VAL A 756 -2.37 -26.04 -8.48
C VAL A 756 -3.75 -25.61 -7.96
N THR A 757 -4.59 -26.59 -7.65
CA THR A 757 -6.00 -26.37 -7.29
C THR A 757 -6.16 -25.64 -5.96
N SER A 758 -5.38 -26.00 -4.93
CA SER A 758 -5.48 -25.40 -3.60
C SER A 758 -5.09 -23.92 -3.59
N LEU A 759 -4.14 -23.51 -4.44
CA LEU A 759 -3.77 -22.09 -4.58
C LEU A 759 -4.93 -21.23 -5.09
N MET A 760 -5.93 -21.80 -5.78
CA MET A 760 -7.13 -21.09 -6.22
C MET A 760 -8.03 -20.60 -5.07
N ASN A 761 -7.79 -21.07 -3.85
CA ASN A 761 -8.49 -20.60 -2.66
C ASN A 761 -8.01 -19.21 -2.19
N CYS A 762 -6.81 -18.78 -2.61
CA CYS A 762 -6.26 -17.45 -2.37
C CYS A 762 -6.85 -16.44 -3.38
N GLN A 763 -8.13 -16.12 -3.24
CA GLN A 763 -8.88 -15.31 -4.22
C GLN A 763 -8.45 -13.84 -4.27
N ALA A 764 -7.74 -13.37 -3.24
CA ALA A 764 -7.19 -12.02 -3.16
C ALA A 764 -5.85 -11.84 -3.88
N LEU A 765 -5.31 -12.88 -4.51
CA LEU A 765 -4.02 -12.79 -5.20
C LEU A 765 -4.08 -11.80 -6.36
N GLU A 766 -3.08 -10.92 -6.38
CA GLU A 766 -2.80 -9.96 -7.43
C GLU A 766 -1.62 -10.44 -8.29
N ASP A 767 -0.62 -11.06 -7.66
CA ASP A 767 0.60 -11.56 -8.29
C ASP A 767 0.77 -13.06 -8.00
N LEU A 768 0.76 -13.90 -9.03
CA LEU A 768 0.98 -15.34 -8.93
C LEU A 768 2.12 -15.80 -9.85
N LEU A 769 3.27 -16.14 -9.27
CA LEU A 769 4.48 -16.56 -9.98
C LEU A 769 4.83 -17.99 -9.59
N LEU A 770 4.64 -18.94 -10.51
CA LEU A 770 4.93 -20.36 -10.32
C LEU A 770 5.95 -20.80 -11.39
N ARG A 771 7.23 -20.84 -11.03
CA ARG A 771 8.33 -21.15 -11.96
C ARG A 771 9.15 -22.36 -11.53
N HIS A 772 9.62 -23.20 -12.44
CA HIS A 772 10.42 -24.39 -12.15
C HIS A 772 9.93 -25.25 -10.97
N ASN A 773 8.62 -25.44 -10.78
CA ASN A 773 8.07 -26.20 -9.65
C ASN A 773 7.70 -27.65 -9.99
N GLY A 774 7.95 -28.07 -11.23
CA GLY A 774 7.69 -29.43 -11.70
C GLY A 774 6.46 -29.53 -12.61
N LEU A 775 6.39 -30.65 -13.32
CA LEU A 775 5.32 -30.94 -14.28
C LEU A 775 4.01 -31.21 -13.54
N GLY A 776 3.03 -30.34 -13.70
CA GLY A 776 1.70 -30.60 -13.18
C GLY A 776 0.71 -29.44 -13.28
N ILE A 777 1.16 -28.25 -13.71
CA ILE A 777 0.24 -27.14 -13.95
C ILE A 777 -0.64 -27.49 -15.16
N ASP A 778 -1.95 -27.51 -14.94
CA ASP A 778 -2.94 -27.80 -15.98
C ASP A 778 -2.81 -26.80 -17.13
N ARG A 779 -3.02 -27.30 -18.37
CA ARG A 779 -2.98 -26.47 -19.57
C ARG A 779 -3.89 -25.22 -19.47
N ASN A 780 -5.11 -25.32 -18.94
CA ASN A 780 -6.07 -24.20 -18.83
C ASN A 780 -5.91 -23.33 -17.57
N PHE A 781 -4.78 -23.43 -16.87
CA PHE A 781 -4.53 -22.73 -15.60
C PHE A 781 -4.72 -21.22 -15.69
N ILE A 782 -4.22 -20.56 -16.74
CA ILE A 782 -4.27 -19.09 -16.86
C ILE A 782 -5.73 -18.60 -16.86
N ILE A 783 -6.58 -19.26 -17.65
CA ILE A 783 -8.01 -18.95 -17.75
C ILE A 783 -8.70 -19.19 -16.40
N ARG A 784 -8.39 -20.32 -15.76
CA ARG A 784 -8.96 -20.69 -14.45
C ARG A 784 -8.57 -19.67 -13.38
N ALA A 785 -7.31 -19.27 -13.31
CA ALA A 785 -6.79 -18.27 -12.38
C ALA A 785 -7.47 -16.91 -12.60
N ALA A 786 -7.51 -16.42 -13.83
CA ALA A 786 -8.17 -15.15 -14.17
C ALA A 786 -9.67 -15.14 -13.80
N SER A 787 -10.35 -16.28 -13.93
CA SER A 787 -11.78 -16.40 -13.57
C SER A 787 -12.04 -16.49 -12.06
N ARG A 788 -11.07 -16.97 -11.29
CA ARG A 788 -11.25 -17.28 -9.86
C ARG A 788 -10.64 -16.23 -8.93
N MET A 789 -9.73 -15.41 -9.44
CA MET A 789 -9.02 -14.35 -8.71
C MET A 789 -9.30 -13.00 -9.38
N PRO A 790 -10.32 -12.25 -8.95
CA PRO A 790 -10.76 -11.02 -9.62
C PRO A 790 -9.77 -9.86 -9.51
N LEU A 791 -8.82 -9.93 -8.58
CA LEU A 791 -7.73 -8.95 -8.42
C LEU A 791 -6.42 -9.38 -9.09
N LEU A 792 -6.38 -10.53 -9.77
CA LEU A 792 -5.16 -11.04 -10.38
C LEU A 792 -4.70 -10.13 -11.53
N ARG A 793 -3.55 -9.48 -11.36
CA ARG A 793 -2.90 -8.59 -12.33
C ARG A 793 -1.79 -9.28 -13.10
N LYS A 794 -1.11 -10.23 -12.47
CA LYS A 794 0.12 -10.83 -13.02
C LYS A 794 0.20 -12.32 -12.75
N VAL A 795 0.48 -13.06 -13.82
CA VAL A 795 0.81 -14.49 -13.79
C VAL A 795 2.17 -14.71 -14.43
N ALA A 796 3.05 -15.44 -13.76
CA ALA A 796 4.29 -15.94 -14.36
C ALA A 796 4.36 -17.46 -14.22
N ILE A 797 4.59 -18.15 -15.34
CA ILE A 797 4.69 -19.60 -15.40
C ILE A 797 5.80 -20.03 -16.37
N ASP A 798 6.28 -21.26 -16.23
CA ASP A 798 7.26 -21.85 -17.14
C ASP A 798 6.64 -23.00 -17.94
N VAL A 799 6.98 -23.09 -19.23
CA VAL A 799 6.48 -24.15 -20.13
C VAL A 799 6.88 -25.54 -19.60
N CYS A 800 8.02 -25.66 -18.95
CA CYS A 800 8.47 -26.93 -18.36
C CYS A 800 7.66 -27.38 -17.14
N ASP A 801 6.79 -26.54 -16.59
CA ASP A 801 5.89 -26.91 -15.49
C ASP A 801 4.49 -27.34 -16.00
N ALA A 802 4.22 -27.18 -17.30
CA ALA A 802 2.96 -27.59 -17.93
C ALA A 802 2.82 -29.12 -17.93
N LYS A 803 1.69 -29.62 -17.46
CA LYS A 803 1.39 -31.06 -17.42
C LYS A 803 1.40 -31.71 -18.80
N ASP A 804 0.82 -31.02 -19.79
CA ASP A 804 0.63 -31.53 -21.15
C ASP A 804 1.63 -30.94 -22.16
N GLY A 805 2.73 -30.33 -21.67
CA GLY A 805 3.80 -29.75 -22.49
C GLY A 805 3.53 -28.34 -23.04
N ASP A 806 2.28 -27.88 -23.02
CA ASP A 806 1.86 -26.52 -23.39
C ASP A 806 0.69 -26.05 -22.49
N PHE A 807 0.43 -24.74 -22.47
CA PHE A 807 -0.73 -24.16 -21.80
C PHE A 807 -1.86 -23.88 -22.81
N ASP A 808 -3.09 -24.28 -22.47
CA ASP A 808 -4.32 -23.93 -23.18
C ASP A 808 -4.48 -22.41 -23.15
N LEU A 809 -4.50 -21.87 -24.36
CA LEU A 809 -4.88 -20.51 -24.63
C LEU A 809 -6.24 -20.58 -25.33
N PRO A 810 -7.19 -19.69 -25.01
CA PRO A 810 -8.59 -19.84 -25.39
C PRO A 810 -8.74 -19.95 -26.92
N ASP A 811 -9.51 -20.96 -27.35
CA ASP A 811 -9.52 -21.56 -28.69
C ASP A 811 -10.50 -20.86 -29.67
N VAL A 812 -10.05 -20.49 -30.87
CA VAL A 812 -10.91 -20.22 -32.05
C VAL A 812 -10.24 -20.78 -33.30
N ARG A 813 -11.04 -21.49 -34.11
CA ARG A 813 -10.70 -22.33 -35.27
C ARG A 813 -9.79 -21.68 -36.35
N PRO A 814 -9.08 -22.50 -37.14
CA PRO A 814 -7.80 -22.14 -37.72
C PRO A 814 -7.91 -21.51 -39.12
N LEU A 815 -7.13 -20.46 -39.36
CA LEU A 815 -6.62 -20.15 -40.69
C LEU A 815 -5.21 -19.55 -40.52
N MET A 816 -4.20 -20.19 -41.13
CA MET A 816 -2.79 -19.79 -41.34
C MET A 816 -1.69 -20.46 -40.49
N ARG A 817 -0.65 -20.92 -41.21
CA ARG A 817 0.44 -21.84 -40.81
C ARG A 817 1.65 -21.16 -40.13
N SER A 818 1.45 -20.44 -39.03
CA SER A 818 2.57 -20.00 -38.17
C SER A 818 2.18 -20.03 -36.69
N TYR A 819 2.61 -21.08 -35.97
CA TYR A 819 2.24 -21.39 -34.58
C TYR A 819 2.50 -20.22 -33.59
N THR A 820 3.50 -19.39 -33.85
CA THR A 820 3.86 -18.26 -32.98
C THR A 820 2.97 -17.02 -33.19
N LEU A 821 2.33 -16.88 -34.35
CA LEU A 821 1.41 -15.77 -34.65
C LEU A 821 -0.02 -16.08 -34.16
N TYR A 822 -0.41 -17.35 -34.18
CA TYR A 822 -1.70 -17.85 -33.72
C TYR A 822 -1.90 -17.65 -32.19
N ILE A 823 -0.87 -17.96 -31.40
CA ILE A 823 -0.82 -17.78 -29.93
C ILE A 823 -1.09 -16.34 -29.50
N VAL A 824 -0.63 -15.35 -30.27
CA VAL A 824 -0.68 -13.92 -29.90
C VAL A 824 -2.02 -13.29 -30.25
N VAL A 825 -2.64 -13.70 -31.36
CA VAL A 825 -3.97 -13.24 -31.78
C VAL A 825 -5.07 -13.79 -30.88
N LEU A 826 -4.94 -15.04 -30.40
CA LEU A 826 -5.89 -15.67 -29.45
C LEU A 826 -5.91 -14.97 -28.08
N ILE A 827 -4.73 -14.59 -27.57
CA ILE A 827 -4.59 -13.84 -26.32
C ILE A 827 -5.13 -12.43 -26.47
N PHE A 828 -4.87 -11.77 -27.62
CA PHE A 828 -5.46 -10.48 -27.93
C PHE A 828 -6.99 -10.56 -27.95
N VAL A 829 -7.60 -11.53 -28.63
CA VAL A 829 -9.07 -11.65 -28.68
C VAL A 829 -9.67 -11.94 -27.30
N TYR A 830 -9.06 -12.78 -26.45
CA TYR A 830 -9.61 -13.04 -25.11
C TYR A 830 -9.36 -11.90 -24.12
N LEU A 831 -8.13 -11.37 -24.02
CA LEU A 831 -7.84 -10.23 -23.14
C LEU A 831 -8.52 -8.95 -23.63
N VAL A 832 -8.86 -8.80 -24.91
CA VAL A 832 -9.62 -7.67 -25.47
C VAL A 832 -11.13 -7.90 -25.43
N GLN A 833 -11.67 -9.08 -25.74
CA GLN A 833 -13.12 -9.38 -25.57
C GLN A 833 -13.55 -9.37 -24.11
N PHE A 834 -12.62 -9.67 -23.19
CA PHE A 834 -12.83 -9.63 -21.75
C PHE A 834 -11.99 -8.53 -21.09
N ALA A 835 -11.50 -7.53 -21.83
CA ALA A 835 -10.70 -6.41 -21.28
C ALA A 835 -11.43 -5.65 -20.18
N ASP A 836 -12.75 -5.53 -20.32
CA ASP A 836 -13.66 -4.92 -19.36
C ASP A 836 -14.05 -5.87 -18.22
N ARG A 837 -13.51 -7.10 -18.17
CA ARG A 837 -13.88 -8.16 -17.20
C ARG A 837 -12.71 -8.75 -16.42
N ASN A 838 -11.53 -8.83 -17.04
CA ASN A 838 -10.36 -9.48 -16.46
C ASN A 838 -9.28 -8.45 -16.13
N PHE A 839 -8.91 -8.38 -14.86
CA PHE A 839 -7.86 -7.49 -14.35
C PHE A 839 -6.44 -8.00 -14.66
N LEU A 840 -6.31 -9.22 -15.22
CA LEU A 840 -5.03 -9.82 -15.60
C LEU A 840 -4.39 -9.03 -16.75
N ARG A 841 -3.23 -8.42 -16.49
CA ARG A 841 -2.51 -7.57 -17.45
C ARG A 841 -1.18 -8.14 -17.90
N ILE A 842 -0.50 -8.86 -17.01
CA ILE A 842 0.85 -9.36 -17.28
C ILE A 842 0.83 -10.89 -17.24
N VAL A 843 1.13 -11.52 -18.38
CA VAL A 843 1.36 -12.96 -18.46
C VAL A 843 2.80 -13.18 -18.92
N LYS A 844 3.64 -13.77 -18.07
CA LYS A 844 5.01 -14.15 -18.39
C LYS A 844 5.07 -15.67 -18.54
N ILE A 845 5.52 -16.14 -19.70
CA ILE A 845 5.70 -17.56 -20.00
C ILE A 845 7.15 -17.77 -20.38
N ALA A 846 7.95 -18.42 -19.52
CA ALA A 846 9.33 -18.73 -19.87
C ALA A 846 9.46 -20.10 -20.54
N ARG A 847 10.25 -20.15 -21.62
CA ARG A 847 10.66 -21.37 -22.30
C ARG A 847 12.05 -21.75 -21.83
N CYS A 848 12.18 -22.97 -21.32
CA CYS A 848 13.44 -23.49 -20.77
C CYS A 848 14.09 -24.46 -21.76
N ASN A 849 15.39 -24.27 -22.02
CA ASN A 849 16.23 -25.29 -22.65
C ASN A 849 16.86 -26.17 -21.56
N LEU A 850 16.75 -27.48 -21.71
CA LEU A 850 17.41 -28.45 -20.83
C LEU A 850 18.86 -28.65 -21.30
N LYS A 851 19.85 -28.08 -20.60
CA LYS A 851 21.27 -28.40 -20.84
C LYS A 851 21.67 -29.62 -20.00
N ARG A 852 22.16 -30.68 -20.65
CA ARG A 852 22.83 -31.82 -19.97
C ARG A 852 24.22 -31.38 -19.48
N ARG A 853 24.55 -31.64 -18.22
CA ARG A 853 25.94 -31.53 -17.73
C ARG A 853 26.78 -32.66 -18.32
N THR A 854 27.75 -32.34 -19.16
CA THR A 854 28.88 -33.22 -19.47
C THR A 854 29.97 -32.95 -18.43
N PHE A 855 30.12 -33.85 -17.45
CA PHE A 855 31.27 -34.09 -16.52
C PHE A 855 30.81 -34.42 -15.09
N CYS A 856 30.54 -35.70 -14.82
CA CYS A 856 31.23 -36.51 -13.81
C CYS A 856 30.56 -37.90 -13.69
N SER A 857 31.40 -38.91 -13.55
CA SER A 857 31.07 -40.34 -13.58
C SER A 857 30.28 -40.81 -12.35
N THR A 858 29.38 -41.78 -12.59
CA THR A 858 28.87 -42.79 -11.66
C THR A 858 28.12 -42.31 -10.39
N LYS A 859 26.81 -42.08 -10.53
CA LYS A 859 25.67 -42.75 -9.84
C LYS A 859 24.39 -41.90 -10.00
N SER A 860 23.24 -42.57 -9.97
CA SER A 860 21.92 -42.16 -10.48
C SER A 860 21.46 -40.73 -10.16
N GLY A 861 20.92 -40.08 -11.19
CA GLY A 861 20.21 -38.79 -11.12
C GLY A 861 20.65 -37.86 -12.23
N THR A 862 19.89 -37.76 -13.32
CA THR A 862 20.15 -36.77 -14.37
C THR A 862 19.90 -35.36 -13.81
N CYS A 863 20.95 -34.70 -13.32
CA CYS A 863 20.89 -33.31 -12.90
C CYS A 863 20.89 -32.40 -14.15
N THR A 864 19.71 -32.15 -14.71
CA THR A 864 19.49 -31.10 -15.71
C THR A 864 19.09 -29.82 -14.98
N THR A 865 19.86 -28.74 -15.16
CA THR A 865 19.41 -27.42 -14.74
C THR A 865 18.59 -26.82 -15.88
N PRO A 866 17.30 -26.53 -15.68
CA PRO A 866 16.55 -25.76 -16.67
C PRO A 866 17.20 -24.39 -16.80
N VAL A 867 17.45 -23.95 -18.04
CA VAL A 867 17.90 -22.58 -18.27
C VAL A 867 16.93 -21.90 -19.22
N HIS A 868 16.46 -20.71 -18.86
CA HIS A 868 15.58 -19.94 -19.73
C HIS A 868 16.29 -19.69 -21.06
N ALA A 869 15.64 -20.10 -22.14
CA ALA A 869 16.06 -19.81 -23.50
C ALA A 869 15.42 -18.50 -23.97
N GLU A 870 14.11 -18.36 -23.72
CA GLU A 870 13.30 -17.21 -24.13
C GLU A 870 12.15 -17.01 -23.14
N THR A 871 11.93 -15.80 -22.66
CA THR A 871 10.76 -15.43 -21.86
C THR A 871 9.81 -14.62 -22.72
N LEU A 872 8.61 -15.17 -22.93
CA LEU A 872 7.52 -14.46 -23.58
C LEU A 872 6.79 -13.62 -22.53
N ILE A 873 6.86 -12.30 -22.68
CA ILE A 873 6.10 -11.35 -21.86
C ILE A 873 4.95 -10.84 -22.71
N LEU A 874 3.74 -11.04 -22.20
CA LEU A 874 2.50 -10.54 -22.76
C LEU A 874 1.96 -9.50 -21.81
N THR A 875 1.84 -8.28 -22.32
CA THR A 875 1.42 -7.11 -21.54
C THR A 875 0.22 -6.50 -22.24
N CYS A 876 -0.92 -6.51 -21.55
CA CYS A 876 -2.15 -5.92 -22.05
C CYS A 876 -2.35 -4.54 -21.42
N ASP A 877 -2.33 -3.51 -22.25
CA ASP A 877 -2.83 -2.18 -21.92
C ASP A 877 -4.27 -2.04 -22.46
N SER A 878 -5.00 -1.04 -21.99
CA SER A 878 -6.36 -0.61 -22.33
C SER A 878 -6.76 -0.65 -23.82
N ARG A 879 -5.80 -0.67 -24.76
CA ARG A 879 -6.09 -0.76 -26.21
C ARG A 879 -5.14 -1.67 -27.00
N LYS A 880 -4.06 -2.17 -26.41
CA LYS A 880 -2.98 -2.85 -27.14
C LYS A 880 -2.40 -3.98 -26.30
N LEU A 881 -2.27 -5.15 -26.92
CA LEU A 881 -1.41 -6.21 -26.42
C LEU A 881 0.00 -5.97 -26.97
N SER A 882 0.95 -5.69 -26.09
CA SER A 882 2.36 -5.72 -26.44
C SER A 882 2.93 -7.10 -26.12
N ARG A 883 3.76 -7.57 -27.04
CA ARG A 883 4.48 -8.82 -26.93
C ARG A 883 5.96 -8.51 -26.93
N THR A 884 6.64 -8.93 -25.87
CA THR A 884 8.09 -8.80 -25.75
C THR A 884 8.67 -10.19 -25.57
N VAL A 885 9.55 -10.59 -26.48
CA VAL A 885 10.35 -11.81 -26.30
C VAL A 885 11.68 -11.39 -25.72
N VAL A 886 11.89 -11.71 -24.46
CA VAL A 886 13.16 -11.48 -23.77
C VAL A 886 14.02 -12.72 -23.95
N LYS A 887 15.10 -12.61 -24.71
CA LYS A 887 16.11 -13.68 -24.79
C LYS A 887 17.11 -13.44 -23.67
N GLU A 888 17.05 -14.25 -22.62
CA GLU A 888 18.07 -14.23 -21.59
C GLU A 888 19.36 -14.83 -22.16
N ARG A 889 20.44 -14.03 -22.20
CA ARG A 889 21.75 -14.52 -22.67
C ARG A 889 22.35 -15.34 -21.54
N LEU A 890 22.40 -16.64 -21.78
CA LEU A 890 23.01 -17.70 -20.97
C LEU A 890 24.44 -17.40 -20.51
#